data_AF-A0A496R9F2-F1
#
_entry.id   AF-A0A496R9F2-F1
#
_cell.length_a   1.000
_cell.length_b   1.000
_cell.length_c   1.000
_cell.angle_alpha   90.00
_cell.angle_beta   90.00
_cell.angle_gamma   90.00
#
_symmetry.space_group_name_H-M   'P 1'
#
loop_
_entity.id
_entity.type
_entity.pdbx_description
1 polymer ?
#
loop_
_entity_poly.entity_id
_entity_poly.type
_entity_poly.pdbx_seq_one_letter_code
_entity_poly.pdbx_strand_id
1 'polypeptide(L)'
;MNRELLLSVRKPGRYVGGEFGSVKVSGYNDYRVAVCFPDLYEIGMSNQAIKILYREFNAIEGVSCERVFSPDTDFEKKLKENGLFLYTLESETALKEMDLLAISIGYELAATNILAVLESGGIPLFNNERKEEDPLVIAGGPSVTNPLPFGHFIDGVFIGEVEDSFDRTLKDLRDAKRSGKSRVELLAIIDADENMWTYRKHKEGRIAKKALWNNFGTRNLTNLPVSSISAVQDNGIIEIMRGCPNSCRFCHAGFYYRPYRQKKIDEIVEEADFLINSCGYNEITLSSLSSGDYSHLTSLIKALNKEYGERRISFSLPALRINTFSLSLLEELSHSRKSGLTFAVETPEDSWQRSINKEIDKEKTIEILKEAKKLGWKVAKFYFMIGLPFSYKEKEEESIAEYIDSIQKKSGLRINVNVGTFIPKPHTPFQWAYQLTAEESFRKMVWLKTYFKQNRNVKLSYHTPFVSYLEGVISRGDERAGELILSAYRRGARLDAWTEYFNKDLWEEVFREADWDVEAETCRERDLNEKLPWSSIDIGVNNNFLKYEYRKAAGARITSRCKTVCNHNCGVCNDTVLPVDNTKEYINISINETEKDSKQEKNTDKYLFKYSKTGKAVYLSHINVMNIFQGAFQRCGIDIEYSKGYNPKPKLEFAHPLSLGIESEYEIFSAFLIDCSNDEKVIVKRLNEKLPEGIVVQTCKKLRPYIQGTKKHSLMSLYGGSQYALTVSGTMTADNLYQDIENFFLEKGKEGIAEVKINIDEKSGEELIIDLPETGTKLSNI
;
A
#
# COMPACT_ATOMS: atom_id res chain seq x y z
N MET A 1 13.89 8.36 20.41
CA MET A 1 13.89 6.89 20.16
C MET A 1 14.64 6.10 21.25
N ASN A 2 14.02 5.10 21.89
CA ASN A 2 14.72 4.15 22.78
C ASN A 2 15.28 2.98 21.95
N ARG A 3 16.62 2.89 21.84
CA ARG A 3 17.29 1.96 20.92
C ARG A 3 17.03 0.49 21.28
N GLU A 4 17.07 0.18 22.57
CA GLU A 4 16.85 -1.17 23.11
C GLU A 4 15.41 -1.64 22.86
N LEU A 5 14.44 -0.74 23.03
CA LEU A 5 13.03 -1.06 22.79
C LEU A 5 12.79 -1.51 21.35
N LEU A 6 13.28 -0.76 20.37
CA LEU A 6 13.10 -1.13 18.96
C LEU A 6 13.83 -2.43 18.59
N LEU A 7 15.00 -2.70 19.16
CA LEU A 7 15.69 -3.98 18.91
C LEU A 7 14.97 -5.19 19.52
N SER A 8 14.02 -4.95 20.45
CA SER A 8 13.21 -6.00 21.07
C SER A 8 11.95 -6.38 20.27
N VAL A 9 11.64 -5.67 19.17
CA VAL A 9 10.48 -5.98 18.30
C VAL A 9 10.88 -6.62 16.97
N ARG A 10 9.96 -7.34 16.33
CA ARG A 10 10.24 -8.17 15.14
C ARG A 10 10.69 -7.38 13.92
N LYS A 11 10.10 -6.21 13.68
CA LYS A 11 10.41 -5.34 12.52
C LYS A 11 10.56 -3.88 12.95
N PRO A 12 11.70 -3.49 13.55
CA PRO A 12 11.90 -2.12 14.02
C PRO A 12 11.84 -1.06 12.93
N GLY A 13 12.25 -1.39 11.70
CA GLY A 13 12.25 -0.46 10.57
C GLY A 13 10.88 0.15 10.24
N ARG A 14 9.77 -0.38 10.77
CA ARG A 14 8.42 0.20 10.65
C ARG A 14 8.25 1.53 11.40
N TYR A 15 9.10 1.78 12.40
CA TYR A 15 8.85 2.79 13.43
C TYR A 15 9.94 3.88 13.50
N VAL A 16 10.81 3.96 12.49
CA VAL A 16 12.02 4.81 12.55
C VAL A 16 11.94 6.06 11.68
N GLY A 17 11.21 6.03 10.56
CA GLY A 17 11.20 7.13 9.59
C GLY A 17 12.57 7.38 8.95
N GLY A 18 12.91 8.64 8.67
CA GLY A 18 14.19 9.02 8.05
C GLY A 18 14.28 8.75 6.54
N GLU A 19 13.15 8.47 5.91
CA GLU A 19 13.06 8.08 4.51
C GLU A 19 13.40 9.23 3.56
N PHE A 20 14.03 8.88 2.43
CA PHE A 20 14.24 9.83 1.34
C PHE A 20 12.92 10.43 0.86
N GLY A 21 12.86 11.74 0.67
CA GLY A 21 11.67 12.45 0.22
C GLY A 21 10.67 12.82 1.32
N SER A 22 10.94 12.45 2.58
CA SER A 22 10.15 12.94 3.72
C SER A 22 10.36 14.44 3.92
N VAL A 23 9.29 15.15 4.30
CA VAL A 23 9.39 16.57 4.67
C VAL A 23 10.18 16.72 5.97
N LYS A 24 10.93 17.81 6.07
CA LYS A 24 11.54 18.21 7.35
C LYS A 24 10.55 19.10 8.08
N VAL A 25 10.13 18.68 9.27
CA VAL A 25 9.21 19.44 10.12
C VAL A 25 9.91 20.74 10.57
N SER A 26 9.39 21.89 10.15
CA SER A 26 9.98 23.22 10.41
C SER A 26 9.24 23.97 11.53
N GLY A 27 9.52 23.60 12.79
CA GLY A 27 9.20 24.43 13.96
C GLY A 27 7.87 24.15 14.66
N TYR A 28 7.82 24.49 15.95
CA TYR A 28 6.72 24.20 16.89
C TYR A 28 5.42 25.02 16.68
N ASN A 29 5.35 25.90 15.66
CA ASN A 29 4.23 26.83 15.43
C ASN A 29 3.28 26.41 14.29
N ASP A 30 3.55 25.28 13.64
CA ASP A 30 2.70 24.72 12.61
C ASP A 30 1.52 23.96 13.22
N TYR A 31 0.39 23.92 12.51
CA TYR A 31 -0.71 23.03 12.86
C TYR A 31 -0.34 21.61 12.45
N ARG A 32 -0.24 20.71 13.44
CA ARG A 32 0.37 19.39 13.28
C ARG A 32 -0.66 18.33 12.98
N VAL A 33 -0.49 17.67 11.84
CA VAL A 33 -1.41 16.64 11.35
C VAL A 33 -0.67 15.31 11.28
N ALA A 34 -1.21 14.27 11.92
CA ALA A 34 -0.79 12.90 11.71
C ALA A 34 -1.75 12.22 10.72
N VAL A 35 -1.27 11.84 9.54
CA VAL A 35 -2.04 10.99 8.60
C VAL A 35 -1.79 9.53 8.90
N CYS A 36 -2.88 8.78 9.04
CA CYS A 36 -2.86 7.38 9.43
C CYS A 36 -3.58 6.50 8.41
N PHE A 37 -2.89 5.45 7.97
CA PHE A 37 -3.58 4.26 7.47
C PHE A 37 -3.62 3.27 8.64
N PRO A 38 -4.79 2.84 9.13
CA PRO A 38 -4.93 2.04 10.35
C PRO A 38 -4.57 0.57 10.11
N ASP A 39 -3.34 0.33 9.67
CA ASP A 39 -2.75 -0.98 9.43
C ASP A 39 -1.23 -0.86 9.56
N LEU A 40 -0.51 -1.98 9.44
CA LEU A 40 0.93 -2.01 9.48
C LEU A 40 1.54 -1.19 8.33
N TYR A 41 2.73 -0.66 8.59
CA TYR A 41 3.50 0.20 7.69
C TYR A 41 3.53 -0.32 6.23
N GLU A 42 3.77 -1.62 6.01
CA GLU A 42 3.95 -2.17 4.66
C GLU A 42 2.68 -2.04 3.81
N ILE A 43 1.50 -2.10 4.44
CA ILE A 43 0.21 -1.87 3.77
C ILE A 43 -0.03 -0.37 3.64
N GLY A 44 0.18 0.40 4.72
CA GLY A 44 -0.05 1.84 4.74
C GLY A 44 0.78 2.60 3.70
N MET A 45 2.05 2.24 3.51
CA MET A 45 2.93 2.83 2.49
C MET A 45 2.57 2.46 1.05
N SER A 46 1.87 1.34 0.88
CA SER A 46 1.33 0.94 -0.43
C SER A 46 0.06 1.74 -0.78
N ASN A 47 -0.54 2.45 0.18
CA ASN A 47 -1.81 3.13 0.00
C ASN A 47 -1.66 4.52 -0.64
N GLN A 48 -2.35 4.74 -1.76
CA GLN A 48 -2.32 6.02 -2.48
C GLN A 48 -2.96 7.19 -1.72
N ALA A 49 -3.98 6.93 -0.89
CA ALA A 49 -4.62 7.98 -0.12
C ALA A 49 -3.64 8.62 0.86
N ILE A 50 -2.74 7.85 1.50
CA ILE A 50 -1.70 8.41 2.38
C ILE A 50 -0.73 9.30 1.62
N LYS A 51 -0.31 8.90 0.41
CA LYS A 51 0.57 9.72 -0.43
C LYS A 51 -0.11 11.03 -0.85
N ILE A 52 -1.39 10.98 -1.21
CA ILE A 52 -2.19 12.15 -1.55
C ILE A 52 -2.33 13.06 -0.33
N LEU A 53 -2.84 12.55 0.80
CA LEU A 53 -3.04 13.33 2.03
C LEU A 53 -1.74 13.99 2.50
N TYR A 54 -0.65 13.23 2.55
CA TYR A 54 0.66 13.74 2.95
C TYR A 54 1.15 14.89 2.05
N ARG A 55 0.99 14.76 0.74
CA ARG A 55 1.33 15.82 -0.22
C ARG A 55 0.43 17.04 -0.03
N GLU A 56 -0.88 16.84 0.00
CA GLU A 56 -1.85 17.94 0.04
C GLU A 56 -1.75 18.76 1.31
N PHE A 57 -1.56 18.11 2.45
CA PHE A 57 -1.50 18.81 3.72
C PHE A 57 -0.17 19.56 3.89
N ASN A 58 0.95 18.96 3.46
CA ASN A 58 2.25 19.65 3.48
C ASN A 58 2.37 20.76 2.41
N ALA A 59 1.45 20.84 1.44
CA ALA A 59 1.38 21.97 0.50
C ALA A 59 0.69 23.21 1.11
N ILE A 60 0.06 23.07 2.29
CA ILE A 60 -0.62 24.18 2.97
C ILE A 60 0.37 24.87 3.91
N GLU A 61 0.61 26.17 3.68
CA GLU A 61 1.49 26.97 4.53
C GLU A 61 1.06 26.93 6.01
N GLY A 62 2.01 26.71 6.92
CA GLY A 62 1.73 26.62 8.36
C GLY A 62 1.03 25.35 8.82
N VAL A 63 0.98 24.31 7.98
CA VAL A 63 0.57 22.95 8.33
C VAL A 63 1.77 22.03 8.17
N SER A 64 2.03 21.19 9.17
CA SER A 64 3.03 20.13 9.08
C SER A 64 2.34 18.79 9.17
N CYS A 65 2.45 17.99 8.11
CA CYS A 65 1.81 16.68 8.04
C CYS A 65 2.84 15.57 8.11
N GLU A 66 2.60 14.63 9.02
CA GLU A 66 3.47 13.52 9.37
C GLU A 66 2.69 12.21 9.29
N ARG A 67 3.39 11.08 9.20
CA ARG A 67 2.79 9.75 9.03
C ARG A 67 2.82 8.96 10.33
N VAL A 68 1.76 8.19 10.53
CA VAL A 68 1.69 7.17 11.57
C VAL A 68 0.95 5.94 11.04
N PHE A 69 1.30 4.76 11.54
CA PHE A 69 0.69 3.49 11.17
C PHE A 69 0.31 2.72 12.43
N SER A 70 -0.58 1.73 12.28
CA SER A 70 -0.94 0.88 13.41
C SER A 70 0.32 0.17 13.94
N PRO A 71 0.53 0.13 15.27
CA PRO A 71 1.58 -0.69 15.83
C PRO A 71 1.25 -2.17 15.59
N ASP A 72 2.29 -2.99 15.40
CA ASP A 72 2.14 -4.44 15.54
C ASP A 72 2.03 -4.78 17.04
N THR A 73 1.46 -5.95 17.34
CA THR A 73 1.14 -6.43 18.69
C THR A 73 2.34 -6.46 19.64
N ASP A 74 3.55 -6.73 19.14
CA ASP A 74 4.77 -6.71 19.94
C ASP A 74 5.24 -5.30 20.30
N PHE A 75 5.12 -4.35 19.37
CA PHE A 75 5.44 -2.95 19.60
C PHE A 75 4.40 -2.25 20.47
N GLU A 76 3.10 -2.51 20.25
CA GLU A 76 2.01 -2.03 21.13
C GLU A 76 2.26 -2.44 22.58
N LYS A 77 2.61 -3.71 22.81
CA LYS A 77 2.98 -4.21 24.14
C LYS A 77 4.19 -3.47 24.71
N LYS A 78 5.24 -3.23 23.90
CA LYS A 78 6.45 -2.52 24.35
C LYS A 78 6.20 -1.05 24.68
N LEU A 79 5.35 -0.36 23.91
CA LEU A 79 4.92 1.00 24.21
C LEU A 79 4.27 1.04 25.61
N LYS A 80 3.32 0.12 25.86
CA LYS A 80 2.63 0.02 27.15
C LYS A 80 3.56 -0.32 28.32
N GLU A 81 4.44 -1.31 28.16
CA GLU A 81 5.40 -1.72 29.20
C GLU A 81 6.34 -0.58 29.63
N ASN A 82 6.66 0.33 28.71
CA ASN A 82 7.60 1.43 28.94
C ASN A 82 6.91 2.77 29.21
N GLY A 83 5.57 2.82 29.27
CA GLY A 83 4.83 4.06 29.45
C GLY A 83 5.00 5.07 28.30
N LEU A 84 5.22 4.58 27.09
CA LEU A 84 5.39 5.38 25.88
C LEU A 84 4.10 5.40 25.04
N PHE A 85 3.95 6.45 24.24
CA PHE A 85 2.87 6.58 23.28
C PHE A 85 3.35 6.30 21.86
N LEU A 86 2.43 5.83 21.01
CA LEU A 86 2.61 5.77 19.57
C LEU A 86 2.88 7.19 19.04
N TYR A 87 3.76 7.28 18.05
CA TYR A 87 4.33 8.54 17.57
C TYR A 87 4.44 8.58 16.04
N THR A 88 4.64 9.78 15.49
CA THR A 88 4.84 9.99 14.04
C THR A 88 6.25 9.66 13.56
N LEU A 89 6.39 9.25 12.29
CA LEU A 89 7.67 8.80 11.74
C LEU A 89 8.67 9.93 11.49
N GLU A 90 8.19 11.12 11.11
CA GLU A 90 9.04 12.26 10.73
C GLU A 90 9.74 12.88 11.94
N SER A 91 9.00 13.15 13.02
CA SER A 91 9.53 13.85 14.20
C SER A 91 9.48 13.07 15.51
N GLU A 92 8.97 11.84 15.52
CA GLU A 92 8.80 11.03 16.74
C GLU A 92 7.90 11.69 17.80
N THR A 93 6.97 12.56 17.37
CA THR A 93 6.05 13.20 18.30
C THR A 93 4.90 12.27 18.64
N ALA A 94 4.58 12.17 19.94
CA ALA A 94 3.46 11.38 20.43
C ALA A 94 2.13 11.85 19.82
N LEU A 95 1.24 10.91 19.46
CA LEU A 95 0.00 11.26 18.78
C LEU A 95 -0.92 12.19 19.59
N LYS A 96 -0.95 12.05 20.91
CA LYS A 96 -1.69 12.95 21.81
C LYS A 96 -1.20 14.41 21.79
N GLU A 97 -0.03 14.69 21.20
CA GLU A 97 0.52 16.06 21.05
C GLU A 97 0.25 16.66 19.66
N MET A 98 -0.44 15.92 18.78
CA MET A 98 -0.88 16.42 17.47
C MET A 98 -2.12 17.30 17.61
N ASP A 99 -2.36 18.17 16.63
CA ASP A 99 -3.63 18.91 16.56
C ASP A 99 -4.73 18.08 15.89
N LEU A 100 -4.35 17.25 14.91
CA LEU A 100 -5.27 16.42 14.13
C LEU A 100 -4.68 15.05 13.83
N LEU A 101 -5.45 13.99 14.11
CA LEU A 101 -5.25 12.65 13.56
C LEU A 101 -6.23 12.43 12.40
N ALA A 102 -5.72 12.33 11.17
CA ALA A 102 -6.48 12.09 9.95
C ALA A 102 -6.35 10.63 9.51
N ILE A 103 -7.42 9.84 9.64
CA ILE A 103 -7.42 8.39 9.39
C ILE A 103 -8.06 8.06 8.05
N SER A 104 -7.31 7.46 7.12
CA SER A 104 -7.85 6.94 5.85
C SER A 104 -8.23 5.48 5.99
N ILE A 105 -9.52 5.18 6.04
CA ILE A 105 -10.07 3.84 6.22
C ILE A 105 -10.38 3.22 4.85
N GLY A 106 -9.50 2.32 4.42
CA GLY A 106 -9.57 1.66 3.11
C GLY A 106 -10.38 0.37 3.07
N TYR A 107 -10.58 -0.28 4.21
CA TYR A 107 -11.36 -1.52 4.36
C TYR A 107 -11.85 -1.66 5.82
N GLU A 108 -12.97 -2.34 6.03
CA GLU A 108 -13.70 -2.37 7.31
C GLU A 108 -12.98 -3.16 8.42
N LEU A 109 -12.24 -4.21 8.06
CA LEU A 109 -11.48 -5.06 9.01
C LEU A 109 -10.34 -4.32 9.74
N ALA A 110 -10.06 -3.06 9.39
CA ALA A 110 -9.15 -2.21 10.13
C ALA A 110 -9.80 -1.57 11.39
N ALA A 111 -11.06 -1.88 11.69
CA ALA A 111 -11.81 -1.25 12.78
C ALA A 111 -11.12 -1.35 14.15
N THR A 112 -10.62 -2.53 14.52
CA THR A 112 -9.89 -2.73 15.80
C THR A 112 -8.54 -2.01 15.81
N ASN A 113 -7.89 -1.86 14.66
CA ASN A 113 -6.62 -1.12 14.54
C ASN A 113 -6.81 0.37 14.78
N ILE A 114 -7.97 0.95 14.42
CA ILE A 114 -8.28 2.35 14.74
C ILE A 114 -8.26 2.55 16.25
N LEU A 115 -8.88 1.65 17.01
CA LEU A 115 -8.86 1.70 18.48
C LEU A 115 -7.45 1.50 19.02
N ALA A 116 -6.64 0.62 18.42
CA ALA A 116 -5.24 0.40 18.79
C ALA A 116 -4.39 1.67 18.61
N VAL A 117 -4.59 2.38 17.49
CA VAL A 117 -3.91 3.66 17.21
C VAL A 117 -4.32 4.73 18.22
N LEU A 118 -5.61 4.84 18.54
CA LEU A 118 -6.10 5.82 19.53
C LEU A 118 -5.53 5.53 20.92
N GLU A 119 -5.71 4.31 21.44
CA GLU A 119 -5.25 3.94 22.79
C GLU A 119 -3.73 4.03 22.91
N SER A 120 -2.98 3.45 21.95
CA SER A 120 -1.51 3.51 21.95
C SER A 120 -1.01 4.94 21.76
N GLY A 121 -1.74 5.77 21.02
CA GLY A 121 -1.43 7.19 20.81
C GLY A 121 -1.70 8.08 22.01
N GLY A 122 -2.34 7.56 23.06
CA GLY A 122 -2.75 8.34 24.23
C GLY A 122 -3.97 9.23 23.97
N ILE A 123 -4.78 8.90 22.96
CA ILE A 123 -6.00 9.63 22.60
C ILE A 123 -7.20 8.86 23.17
N PRO A 124 -8.12 9.52 23.91
CA PRO A 124 -9.33 8.87 24.39
C PRO A 124 -10.11 8.19 23.26
N LEU A 125 -10.53 6.94 23.51
CA LEU A 125 -11.24 6.12 22.53
C LEU A 125 -12.55 6.80 22.09
N PHE A 126 -13.34 7.27 23.06
CA PHE A 126 -14.60 7.93 22.79
C PHE A 126 -14.41 9.42 22.52
N ASN A 127 -15.07 9.93 21.48
CA ASN A 127 -14.99 11.34 21.08
C ASN A 127 -15.50 12.31 22.15
N ASN A 128 -16.46 11.89 22.98
CA ASN A 128 -17.02 12.68 24.08
C ASN A 128 -16.15 12.70 25.35
N GLU A 129 -15.10 11.87 25.42
CA GLU A 129 -14.14 11.85 26.53
C GLU A 129 -12.91 12.74 26.24
N ARG A 130 -12.79 13.27 25.01
CA ARG A 130 -11.66 14.11 24.58
C ARG A 130 -11.75 15.52 25.15
N LYS A 131 -10.63 15.99 25.67
CA LYS A 131 -10.43 17.31 26.29
C LYS A 131 -9.89 18.32 25.28
N GLU A 132 -9.68 19.54 25.76
CA GLU A 132 -9.22 20.69 24.98
C GLU A 132 -7.84 20.46 24.33
N GLU A 133 -6.97 19.75 25.04
CA GLU A 133 -5.62 19.40 24.60
C GLU A 133 -5.55 18.19 23.66
N ASP A 134 -6.58 17.35 23.63
CA ASP A 134 -6.57 16.14 22.81
C ASP A 134 -6.74 16.47 21.32
N PRO A 135 -6.09 15.71 20.41
CA PRO A 135 -6.25 15.91 18.97
C PRO A 135 -7.71 15.77 18.54
N LEU A 136 -8.05 16.46 17.45
CA LEU A 136 -9.24 16.12 16.67
C LEU A 136 -8.96 14.81 15.91
N VAL A 137 -9.96 13.95 15.79
CA VAL A 137 -9.86 12.71 15.02
C VAL A 137 -10.86 12.79 13.87
N ILE A 138 -10.35 12.94 12.65
CA ILE A 138 -11.16 12.93 11.43
C ILE A 138 -10.82 11.67 10.66
N ALA A 139 -11.84 10.98 10.16
CA ALA A 139 -11.63 9.87 9.23
C ALA A 139 -12.17 10.17 7.84
N GLY A 140 -11.76 9.37 6.87
CA GLY A 140 -12.29 9.38 5.52
C GLY A 140 -11.94 8.08 4.81
N GLY A 141 -12.23 8.02 3.52
CA GLY A 141 -11.98 6.85 2.68
C GLY A 141 -13.26 6.09 2.34
N PRO A 142 -13.19 5.19 1.34
CA PRO A 142 -14.37 4.56 0.75
C PRO A 142 -15.14 3.66 1.74
N SER A 143 -14.45 3.04 2.71
CA SER A 143 -15.06 2.09 3.65
C SER A 143 -15.82 2.73 4.80
N VAL A 144 -15.83 4.06 4.92
CA VAL A 144 -16.63 4.80 5.91
C VAL A 144 -17.79 5.58 5.30
N THR A 145 -18.25 5.12 4.14
CA THR A 145 -19.55 5.56 3.58
C THR A 145 -20.75 5.04 4.37
N ASN A 146 -20.52 4.18 5.37
CA ASN A 146 -21.36 4.01 6.56
C ASN A 146 -20.53 4.36 7.82
N PRO A 147 -20.74 5.55 8.43
CA PRO A 147 -19.89 6.06 9.50
C PRO A 147 -20.35 5.63 10.89
N LEU A 148 -21.59 5.16 11.04
CA LEU A 148 -22.19 4.85 12.36
C LEU A 148 -21.39 3.84 13.21
N PRO A 149 -20.83 2.74 12.65
CA PRO A 149 -19.98 1.83 13.40
C PRO A 149 -18.76 2.50 14.07
N PHE A 150 -18.33 3.65 13.53
CA PHE A 150 -17.18 4.41 14.03
C PHE A 150 -17.56 5.70 14.74
N GLY A 151 -18.86 6.06 14.76
CA GLY A 151 -19.34 7.39 15.13
C GLY A 151 -19.03 7.81 16.58
N HIS A 152 -18.84 6.84 17.47
CA HIS A 152 -18.43 7.09 18.86
C HIS A 152 -16.94 7.33 19.03
N PHE A 153 -16.11 6.94 18.04
CA PHE A 153 -14.65 7.00 18.13
C PHE A 153 -14.02 8.13 17.31
N ILE A 154 -14.82 8.90 16.56
CA ILE A 154 -14.33 9.86 15.56
C ILE A 154 -15.10 11.17 15.71
N ASP A 155 -14.42 12.31 15.58
CA ASP A 155 -15.03 13.64 15.69
C ASP A 155 -15.76 14.05 14.39
N GLY A 156 -15.28 13.61 13.24
CA GLY A 156 -15.95 13.77 11.94
C GLY A 156 -15.48 12.79 10.87
N VAL A 157 -16.33 12.49 9.89
CA VAL A 157 -16.00 11.65 8.74
C VAL A 157 -16.15 12.44 7.45
N PHE A 158 -15.03 12.72 6.79
CA PHE A 158 -15.01 13.38 5.49
C PHE A 158 -15.44 12.42 4.39
N ILE A 159 -16.45 12.79 3.61
CA ILE A 159 -16.99 11.99 2.52
C ILE A 159 -16.51 12.57 1.20
N GLY A 160 -15.71 11.80 0.44
CA GLY A 160 -15.30 12.15 -0.91
C GLY A 160 -13.80 12.27 -1.12
N GLU A 161 -13.42 13.15 -2.04
CA GLU A 161 -12.05 13.35 -2.51
C GLU A 161 -11.46 14.61 -1.85
N VAL A 162 -10.44 14.41 -1.01
CA VAL A 162 -9.86 15.48 -0.16
C VAL A 162 -9.21 16.60 -0.96
N GLU A 163 -8.80 16.31 -2.19
CA GLU A 163 -8.20 17.28 -3.10
C GLU A 163 -9.10 18.50 -3.37
N ASP A 164 -10.43 18.33 -3.25
CA ASP A 164 -11.47 19.28 -3.62
C ASP A 164 -11.72 20.41 -2.62
N SER A 165 -12.01 20.07 -1.37
CA SER A 165 -12.52 21.03 -0.39
C SER A 165 -11.87 20.97 0.98
N PHE A 166 -11.15 19.89 1.32
CA PHE A 166 -10.64 19.70 2.68
C PHE A 166 -9.53 20.70 3.06
N ASP A 167 -8.86 21.29 2.07
CA ASP A 167 -7.85 22.32 2.30
C ASP A 167 -8.42 23.55 3.02
N ARG A 168 -9.68 23.91 2.76
CA ARG A 168 -10.40 25.01 3.42
C ARG A 168 -10.61 24.69 4.89
N THR A 169 -11.20 23.53 5.17
CA THR A 169 -11.45 23.06 6.54
C THR A 169 -10.15 22.98 7.34
N LEU A 170 -9.06 22.51 6.74
CA LEU A 170 -7.77 22.42 7.43
C LEU A 170 -7.15 23.80 7.72
N LYS A 171 -7.28 24.77 6.80
CA LYS A 171 -6.85 26.17 7.01
C LYS A 171 -7.67 26.84 8.12
N ASP A 172 -8.97 26.63 8.12
CA ASP A 172 -9.87 27.19 9.14
C ASP A 172 -9.54 26.61 10.54
N LEU A 173 -9.28 25.31 10.63
CA LEU A 173 -8.84 24.66 11.87
C LEU A 173 -7.47 25.21 12.36
N ARG A 174 -6.50 25.34 11.44
CA ARG A 174 -5.18 25.95 11.73
C ARG A 174 -5.35 27.36 12.29
N ASP A 175 -6.12 28.21 11.62
CA ASP A 175 -6.27 29.62 11.98
C ASP A 175 -7.05 29.79 13.28
N ALA A 176 -8.06 28.95 13.50
CA ALA A 176 -8.80 28.88 14.76
C ALA A 176 -7.90 28.46 15.93
N LYS A 177 -7.10 27.40 15.77
CA LYS A 177 -6.15 26.94 16.80
C LYS A 177 -5.13 28.01 17.13
N ARG A 178 -4.55 28.68 16.11
CA ARG A 178 -3.62 29.81 16.29
C ARG A 178 -4.24 30.99 17.04
N SER A 179 -5.55 31.18 16.89
CA SER A 179 -6.32 32.23 17.57
C SER A 179 -6.78 31.83 18.99
N GLY A 180 -6.38 30.66 19.49
CA GLY A 180 -6.75 30.17 20.82
C GLY A 180 -8.23 29.75 20.94
N LYS A 181 -8.85 29.35 19.83
CA LYS A 181 -10.24 28.85 19.82
C LYS A 181 -10.37 27.55 20.59
N SER A 182 -11.50 27.41 21.29
CA SER A 182 -11.82 26.20 22.07
C SER A 182 -12.12 24.99 21.17
N ARG A 183 -12.02 23.78 21.71
CA ARG A 183 -12.39 22.53 21.02
C ARG A 183 -13.82 22.57 20.51
N VAL A 184 -14.75 23.15 21.27
CA VAL A 184 -16.16 23.30 20.85
C VAL A 184 -16.27 24.16 19.59
N GLU A 185 -15.48 25.22 19.49
CA GLU A 185 -15.43 26.07 18.29
C GLU A 185 -14.76 25.35 17.12
N LEU A 186 -13.72 24.53 17.36
CA LEU A 186 -13.10 23.70 16.31
C LEU A 186 -14.07 22.63 15.78
N LEU A 187 -14.80 21.96 16.67
CA LEU A 187 -15.85 21.00 16.30
C LEU A 187 -16.99 21.66 15.52
N ALA A 188 -17.28 22.95 15.78
CA ALA A 188 -18.26 23.70 15.00
C ALA A 188 -17.79 23.96 13.56
N ILE A 189 -16.48 24.11 13.31
CA ILE A 189 -15.91 24.19 11.95
C ILE A 189 -16.12 22.86 11.22
N ILE A 190 -15.79 21.73 11.87
CA ILE A 190 -16.03 20.37 11.34
C ILE A 190 -17.53 20.16 11.05
N ASP A 191 -18.42 20.59 11.95
CA ASP A 191 -19.87 20.50 11.76
C ASP A 191 -20.42 21.50 10.71
N ALA A 192 -19.71 22.57 10.39
CA ALA A 192 -20.13 23.50 9.34
C ALA A 192 -19.86 22.95 7.93
N ASP A 193 -18.80 22.16 7.76
CA ASP A 193 -18.39 21.59 6.46
C ASP A 193 -19.45 20.63 5.88
N GLU A 194 -20.02 20.94 4.71
CA GLU A 194 -21.06 20.10 4.10
C GLU A 194 -20.58 18.71 3.65
N ASN A 195 -19.25 18.54 3.49
CA ASN A 195 -18.63 17.27 3.14
C ASN A 195 -18.29 16.40 4.36
N MET A 196 -18.52 16.93 5.56
CA MET A 196 -18.23 16.28 6.82
C MET A 196 -19.49 15.69 7.44
N TRP A 197 -19.46 14.39 7.70
CA TRP A 197 -20.43 13.75 8.58
C TRP A 197 -19.99 13.89 10.03
N THR A 198 -20.92 14.20 10.92
CA THR A 198 -20.70 14.20 12.37
C THR A 198 -21.85 13.46 13.04
N TYR A 199 -21.60 12.87 14.21
CA TYR A 199 -22.67 12.21 14.97
C TYR A 199 -23.80 13.19 15.34
N ARG A 200 -23.46 14.47 15.54
CA ARG A 200 -24.43 15.55 15.75
C ARG A 200 -25.31 15.79 14.52
N LYS A 201 -24.73 16.00 13.33
CA LYS A 201 -25.48 16.14 12.06
C LYS A 201 -26.42 14.97 11.84
N HIS A 202 -25.94 13.76 12.08
CA HIS A 202 -26.74 12.55 11.95
C HIS A 202 -28.01 12.62 12.82
N LYS A 203 -27.86 12.96 14.10
CA LYS A 203 -28.99 13.11 15.04
C LYS A 203 -29.95 14.24 14.65
N GLU A 204 -29.44 15.32 14.07
CA GLU A 204 -30.24 16.43 13.55
C GLU A 204 -30.89 16.13 12.18
N GLY A 205 -30.62 14.96 11.59
CA GLY A 205 -31.13 14.58 10.27
C GLY A 205 -30.48 15.32 9.10
N ARG A 206 -29.32 15.95 9.32
CA ARG A 206 -28.52 16.61 8.29
C ARG A 206 -27.71 15.59 7.49
N ILE A 207 -27.54 15.88 6.20
CA ILE A 207 -26.87 14.99 5.24
C ILE A 207 -25.46 15.54 4.94
N ALA A 208 -24.45 14.67 5.01
CA ALA A 208 -23.11 14.96 4.50
C ALA A 208 -23.03 14.60 3.02
N LYS A 209 -22.49 15.49 2.19
CA LYS A 209 -22.41 15.31 0.73
C LYS A 209 -20.99 14.96 0.30
N LYS A 210 -20.85 14.06 -0.65
CA LYS A 210 -19.53 13.67 -1.18
C LYS A 210 -18.86 14.83 -1.92
N ALA A 211 -17.66 15.20 -1.49
CA ALA A 211 -16.74 16.09 -2.23
C ALA A 211 -16.20 15.38 -3.49
N LEU A 212 -16.11 16.09 -4.61
CA LEU A 212 -15.74 15.51 -5.90
C LEU A 212 -14.71 16.37 -6.62
N TRP A 213 -13.50 15.82 -6.79
CA TRP A 213 -12.42 16.51 -7.48
C TRP A 213 -12.57 16.41 -9.01
N ASN A 214 -13.01 17.50 -9.64
CA ASN A 214 -13.17 17.57 -11.10
C ASN A 214 -11.83 17.71 -11.84
N ASN A 215 -10.80 18.28 -11.20
CA ASN A 215 -9.51 18.57 -11.83
C ASN A 215 -8.53 17.37 -11.75
N PHE A 216 -9.06 16.13 -11.85
CA PHE A 216 -8.27 14.92 -11.74
C PHE A 216 -7.13 14.91 -12.77
N GLY A 217 -5.90 14.67 -12.31
CA GLY A 217 -4.70 14.64 -13.16
C GLY A 217 -3.87 15.92 -13.21
N THR A 218 -4.38 17.05 -12.72
CA THR A 218 -3.73 18.37 -12.91
C THR A 218 -2.69 18.76 -11.84
N ARG A 219 -2.46 17.95 -10.81
CA ARG A 219 -1.49 18.26 -9.75
C ARG A 219 -0.16 17.57 -9.97
N ASN A 220 0.91 18.37 -9.95
CA ASN A 220 2.28 17.87 -10.05
C ASN A 220 2.63 17.02 -8.82
N LEU A 221 3.36 15.92 -9.05
CA LEU A 221 3.98 15.18 -7.96
C LEU A 221 5.22 15.92 -7.46
N THR A 222 5.29 16.10 -6.15
CA THR A 222 6.46 16.67 -5.46
C THR A 222 6.66 15.96 -4.13
N ASN A 223 7.91 15.71 -3.75
CA ASN A 223 8.32 15.30 -2.40
C ASN A 223 7.46 14.19 -1.78
N LEU A 224 7.56 12.97 -2.35
CA LEU A 224 6.94 11.78 -1.77
C LEU A 224 7.98 10.97 -1.01
N PRO A 225 7.70 10.56 0.25
CA PRO A 225 8.55 9.63 0.97
C PRO A 225 8.68 8.30 0.23
N VAL A 226 9.92 7.85 0.06
CA VAL A 226 10.25 6.54 -0.52
C VAL A 226 10.55 5.59 0.62
N SER A 227 9.73 4.54 0.71
CA SER A 227 9.79 3.50 1.73
C SER A 227 11.20 2.96 1.92
N SER A 228 11.72 3.00 3.15
CA SER A 228 13.04 2.43 3.47
C SER A 228 12.97 0.93 3.78
N ILE A 229 11.76 0.39 3.95
CA ILE A 229 11.50 -1.05 4.02
C ILE A 229 10.54 -1.45 2.88
N SER A 230 10.67 -2.65 2.33
CA SER A 230 9.79 -3.04 1.23
C SER A 230 8.33 -3.09 1.67
N ALA A 231 7.50 -2.30 0.98
CA ALA A 231 6.05 -2.31 1.12
C ALA A 231 5.45 -3.56 0.46
N VAL A 232 4.15 -3.85 0.72
CA VAL A 232 3.48 -5.00 0.08
C VAL A 232 3.39 -4.82 -1.44
N GLN A 233 3.20 -3.59 -1.92
CA GLN A 233 3.34 -3.20 -3.32
C GLN A 233 4.48 -2.20 -3.46
N ASP A 234 5.70 -2.73 -3.57
CA ASP A 234 6.93 -1.94 -3.64
C ASP A 234 7.25 -1.48 -5.07
N ASN A 235 6.30 -0.76 -5.68
CA ASN A 235 6.43 -0.20 -7.02
C ASN A 235 5.82 1.20 -7.12
N GLY A 236 6.17 1.93 -8.18
CA GLY A 236 5.50 3.18 -8.51
C GLY A 236 4.06 2.89 -8.92
N ILE A 237 3.11 3.75 -8.57
CA ILE A 237 1.70 3.57 -8.94
C ILE A 237 1.21 4.89 -9.51
N ILE A 238 0.59 4.82 -10.68
CA ILE A 238 -0.04 5.96 -11.36
C ILE A 238 -1.52 5.65 -11.50
N GLU A 239 -2.39 6.47 -10.89
CA GLU A 239 -3.83 6.40 -11.15
C GLU A 239 -4.12 7.02 -12.53
N ILE A 240 -4.41 6.20 -13.54
CA ILE A 240 -4.66 6.68 -14.92
C ILE A 240 -6.12 7.08 -15.14
N MET A 241 -7.03 6.55 -14.33
CA MET A 241 -8.46 6.83 -14.39
C MET A 241 -9.06 6.66 -13.00
N ARG A 242 -9.74 7.69 -12.50
CA ARG A 242 -10.52 7.65 -11.27
C ARG A 242 -11.97 7.31 -11.60
N GLY A 243 -12.56 6.40 -10.84
CA GLY A 243 -13.89 5.86 -11.13
C GLY A 243 -13.91 4.84 -12.28
N CYS A 244 -15.10 4.36 -12.61
CA CYS A 244 -15.31 3.33 -13.63
C CYS A 244 -16.49 3.72 -14.52
N PRO A 245 -16.37 3.62 -15.86
CA PRO A 245 -17.50 3.86 -16.76
C PRO A 245 -18.58 2.79 -16.64
N ASN A 246 -18.29 1.67 -15.99
CA ASN A 246 -19.20 0.54 -15.89
C ASN A 246 -20.10 0.66 -14.66
N SER A 247 -21.28 0.05 -14.73
CA SER A 247 -22.32 0.13 -13.69
C SER A 247 -22.56 -1.23 -13.03
N CYS A 248 -21.48 -1.93 -12.64
CA CYS A 248 -21.57 -3.23 -11.96
C CYS A 248 -22.31 -3.04 -10.62
N ARG A 249 -23.45 -3.71 -10.43
CA ARG A 249 -24.40 -3.42 -9.34
C ARG A 249 -23.93 -3.78 -7.93
N PHE A 250 -22.89 -4.59 -7.84
CA PHE A 250 -22.25 -4.98 -6.58
C PHE A 250 -21.08 -4.05 -6.19
N CYS A 251 -20.57 -3.26 -7.14
CA CYS A 251 -19.26 -2.62 -6.99
C CYS A 251 -19.36 -1.26 -6.31
N HIS A 252 -19.11 -1.22 -5.00
CA HIS A 252 -19.07 0.02 -4.21
C HIS A 252 -18.20 1.12 -4.85
N ALA A 253 -16.95 0.80 -5.18
CA ALA A 253 -16.04 1.75 -5.82
C ALA A 253 -16.60 2.31 -7.15
N GLY A 254 -17.33 1.49 -7.91
CA GLY A 254 -17.97 1.91 -9.15
C GLY A 254 -19.13 2.90 -8.97
N PHE A 255 -19.70 3.03 -7.77
CA PHE A 255 -20.70 4.05 -7.42
C PHE A 255 -20.07 5.22 -6.67
N TYR A 256 -19.18 4.95 -5.70
CA TYR A 256 -18.50 5.97 -4.90
C TYR A 256 -17.71 6.95 -5.76
N TYR A 257 -16.90 6.48 -6.70
CA TYR A 257 -16.02 7.34 -7.51
C TYR A 257 -16.67 7.92 -8.77
N ARG A 258 -18.01 7.86 -8.92
CA ARG A 258 -18.70 8.43 -10.10
C ARG A 258 -18.62 9.97 -10.13
N PRO A 259 -18.55 10.58 -11.34
CA PRO A 259 -18.40 9.93 -12.65
C PRO A 259 -16.94 9.53 -12.92
N TYR A 260 -16.66 8.72 -13.93
CA TYR A 260 -15.27 8.37 -14.25
C TYR A 260 -14.53 9.55 -14.89
N ARG A 261 -13.23 9.68 -14.61
CA ARG A 261 -12.36 10.75 -15.11
C ARG A 261 -11.01 10.15 -15.51
N GLN A 262 -10.62 10.28 -16.78
CA GLN A 262 -9.33 9.84 -17.29
C GLN A 262 -8.29 10.95 -17.21
N LYS A 263 -7.09 10.61 -16.77
CA LYS A 263 -5.92 11.50 -16.81
C LYS A 263 -5.42 11.65 -18.25
N LYS A 264 -4.73 12.73 -18.60
CA LYS A 264 -4.14 12.87 -19.94
C LYS A 264 -2.84 12.05 -20.05
N ILE A 265 -2.46 11.65 -21.26
CA ILE A 265 -1.21 10.91 -21.50
C ILE A 265 0.01 11.70 -21.02
N ASP A 266 0.10 12.99 -21.33
CA ASP A 266 1.26 13.82 -20.96
C ASP A 266 1.44 13.88 -19.43
N GLU A 267 0.33 14.05 -18.68
CA GLU A 267 0.32 14.03 -17.21
C GLU A 267 0.78 12.66 -16.65
N ILE A 268 0.41 11.55 -17.31
CA ILE A 268 0.87 10.20 -16.93
C ILE A 268 2.37 10.04 -17.18
N VAL A 269 2.89 10.56 -18.29
CA VAL A 269 4.32 10.49 -18.63
C VAL A 269 5.13 11.34 -17.64
N GLU A 270 4.69 12.56 -17.34
CA GLU A 270 5.33 13.42 -16.33
C GLU A 270 5.37 12.76 -14.95
N GLU A 271 4.28 12.11 -14.55
CA GLU A 271 4.21 11.36 -13.30
C GLU A 271 5.12 10.11 -13.32
N ALA A 272 5.20 9.41 -14.45
CA ALA A 272 6.15 8.30 -14.62
C ALA A 272 7.60 8.79 -14.51
N ASP A 273 7.94 9.91 -15.14
CA ASP A 273 9.25 10.55 -15.02
C ASP A 273 9.58 10.90 -13.58
N PHE A 274 8.63 11.46 -12.83
CA PHE A 274 8.82 11.75 -11.41
C PHE A 274 9.09 10.47 -10.61
N LEU A 275 8.27 9.43 -10.77
CA LEU A 275 8.42 8.18 -10.02
C LEU A 275 9.74 7.45 -10.36
N ILE A 276 10.17 7.48 -11.62
CA ILE A 276 11.41 6.84 -12.07
C ILE A 276 12.62 7.65 -11.61
N ASN A 277 12.66 8.94 -11.92
CA ASN A 277 13.86 9.77 -11.76
C ASN A 277 13.97 10.39 -10.36
N SER A 278 12.84 10.73 -9.72
CA SER A 278 12.84 11.35 -8.38
C SER A 278 12.67 10.32 -7.27
N CYS A 279 11.82 9.30 -7.44
CA CYS A 279 11.63 8.27 -6.41
C CYS A 279 12.54 7.04 -6.59
N GLY A 280 12.98 6.74 -7.82
CA GLY A 280 13.88 5.62 -8.11
C GLY A 280 13.17 4.29 -8.37
N TYR A 281 11.89 4.32 -8.77
CA TYR A 281 11.15 3.11 -9.11
C TYR A 281 11.58 2.55 -10.47
N ASN A 282 11.68 1.22 -10.56
CA ASN A 282 11.94 0.48 -11.79
C ASN A 282 10.71 -0.27 -12.32
N GLU A 283 9.65 -0.34 -11.52
CA GLU A 283 8.36 -0.90 -11.89
C GLU A 283 7.27 0.14 -11.60
N ILE A 284 6.38 0.33 -12.56
CA ILE A 284 5.22 1.23 -12.44
C ILE A 284 3.94 0.46 -12.75
N THR A 285 2.99 0.49 -11.82
CA THR A 285 1.63 -0.01 -12.01
C THR A 285 0.71 1.11 -12.48
N LEU A 286 0.09 0.94 -13.65
CA LEU A 286 -0.96 1.83 -14.14
C LEU A 286 -2.31 1.39 -13.56
N SER A 287 -2.70 2.04 -12.47
CA SER A 287 -3.86 1.67 -11.65
C SER A 287 -5.14 2.39 -12.08
N SER A 288 -6.25 1.66 -12.06
CA SER A 288 -7.61 2.19 -12.11
C SER A 288 -8.61 1.08 -11.77
N LEU A 289 -9.89 1.42 -11.60
CA LEU A 289 -10.95 0.42 -11.43
C LEU A 289 -11.23 -0.41 -12.69
N SER A 290 -10.86 0.07 -13.88
CA SER A 290 -11.00 -0.66 -15.14
C SER A 290 -9.99 -0.16 -16.16
N SER A 291 -8.73 -0.59 -16.05
CA SER A 291 -7.64 0.00 -16.86
C SER A 291 -7.85 -0.21 -18.36
N GLY A 292 -8.50 -1.32 -18.75
CA GLY A 292 -8.85 -1.58 -20.15
C GLY A 292 -9.86 -0.58 -20.74
N ASP A 293 -10.58 0.18 -19.93
CA ASP A 293 -11.50 1.23 -20.38
C ASP A 293 -10.84 2.60 -20.56
N TYR A 294 -9.54 2.74 -20.26
CA TYR A 294 -8.80 3.98 -20.51
C TYR A 294 -8.65 4.22 -22.02
N SER A 295 -9.06 5.39 -22.49
CA SER A 295 -8.99 5.75 -23.91
C SER A 295 -7.54 5.82 -24.37
N HIS A 296 -7.23 5.12 -25.46
CA HIS A 296 -5.87 5.03 -26.03
C HIS A 296 -4.86 4.29 -25.13
N LEU A 297 -5.29 3.32 -24.29
CA LEU A 297 -4.39 2.52 -23.44
C LEU A 297 -3.22 1.89 -24.19
N THR A 298 -3.46 1.28 -25.37
CA THR A 298 -2.39 0.68 -26.17
C THR A 298 -1.35 1.72 -26.61
N SER A 299 -1.80 2.93 -27.00
CA SER A 299 -0.89 4.02 -27.37
C SER A 299 -0.07 4.50 -26.18
N LEU A 300 -0.69 4.60 -24.99
CA LEU A 300 0.00 4.96 -23.75
C LEU A 300 1.12 3.96 -23.42
N ILE A 301 0.84 2.66 -23.42
CA ILE A 301 1.83 1.63 -23.10
C ILE A 301 2.96 1.63 -24.14
N LYS A 302 2.64 1.79 -25.42
CA LYS A 302 3.66 1.93 -26.48
C LYS A 302 4.57 3.12 -26.23
N ALA A 303 4.02 4.28 -25.85
CA ALA A 303 4.79 5.48 -25.56
C ALA A 303 5.74 5.26 -24.38
N LEU A 304 5.22 4.70 -23.27
CA LEU A 304 6.01 4.39 -22.08
C LEU A 304 7.11 3.36 -22.35
N ASN A 305 6.79 2.28 -23.08
CA ASN A 305 7.77 1.26 -23.47
C ASN A 305 8.85 1.82 -24.39
N LYS A 306 8.49 2.72 -25.31
CA LYS A 306 9.44 3.39 -26.21
C LYS A 306 10.40 4.29 -25.44
N GLU A 307 9.88 5.09 -24.50
CA GLU A 307 10.66 6.05 -23.73
C GLU A 307 11.57 5.37 -22.71
N TYR A 308 11.07 4.39 -21.96
CA TYR A 308 11.78 3.82 -20.81
C TYR A 308 12.26 2.38 -20.99
N GLY A 309 11.96 1.74 -22.12
CA GLY A 309 12.30 0.34 -22.38
C GLY A 309 13.81 0.05 -22.30
N GLU A 310 14.65 0.96 -22.78
CA GLU A 310 16.11 0.82 -22.71
C GLU A 310 16.64 0.92 -21.26
N ARG A 311 15.96 1.70 -20.42
CA ARG A 311 16.23 1.86 -18.99
C ARG A 311 15.68 0.70 -18.14
N ARG A 312 15.11 -0.33 -18.79
CA ARG A 312 14.55 -1.54 -18.16
C ARG A 312 13.44 -1.24 -17.15
N ILE A 313 12.68 -0.17 -17.39
CA ILE A 313 11.49 0.14 -16.59
C ILE A 313 10.33 -0.73 -17.08
N SER A 314 9.63 -1.39 -16.16
CA SER A 314 8.47 -2.20 -16.50
C SER A 314 7.15 -1.53 -16.11
N PHE A 315 6.19 -1.53 -17.03
CA PHE A 315 4.83 -1.06 -16.78
C PHE A 315 3.87 -2.24 -16.67
N SER A 316 3.03 -2.25 -15.64
CA SER A 316 2.09 -3.34 -15.35
C SER A 316 0.65 -2.86 -15.13
N LEU A 317 -0.30 -3.77 -15.28
CA LEU A 317 -1.73 -3.55 -15.04
C LEU A 317 -2.22 -4.55 -13.97
N PRO A 318 -2.92 -4.10 -12.91
CA PRO A 318 -3.25 -4.96 -11.78
C PRO A 318 -4.36 -5.99 -12.08
N ALA A 319 -5.44 -5.58 -12.76
CA ALA A 319 -6.53 -6.47 -13.19
C ALA A 319 -7.25 -5.92 -14.42
N LEU A 320 -7.79 -6.80 -15.27
CA LEU A 320 -8.35 -6.43 -16.57
C LEU A 320 -9.75 -7.00 -16.77
N ARG A 321 -10.64 -6.18 -17.34
CA ARG A 321 -11.94 -6.63 -17.85
C ARG A 321 -11.75 -7.27 -19.22
N ILE A 322 -12.28 -8.48 -19.40
CA ILE A 322 -12.10 -9.29 -20.61
C ILE A 322 -12.59 -8.58 -21.87
N ASN A 323 -13.78 -7.95 -21.80
CA ASN A 323 -14.40 -7.36 -22.99
C ASN A 323 -13.57 -6.21 -23.58
N THR A 324 -12.83 -5.49 -22.74
CA THR A 324 -11.97 -4.36 -23.14
C THR A 324 -10.52 -4.79 -23.43
N PHE A 325 -10.18 -6.05 -23.19
CA PHE A 325 -8.83 -6.56 -23.44
C PHE A 325 -8.68 -6.95 -24.93
N SER A 326 -7.64 -6.42 -25.58
CA SER A 326 -7.30 -6.71 -26.97
C SER A 326 -6.04 -7.58 -27.07
N LEU A 327 -5.89 -8.30 -28.19
CA LEU A 327 -4.66 -9.05 -28.48
C LEU A 327 -3.46 -8.11 -28.68
N SER A 328 -3.66 -6.93 -29.28
CA SER A 328 -2.62 -5.92 -29.43
C SER A 328 -2.08 -5.41 -28.09
N LEU A 329 -2.93 -5.28 -27.08
CA LEU A 329 -2.51 -4.91 -25.72
C LEU A 329 -1.70 -6.04 -25.06
N LEU A 330 -2.09 -7.30 -25.30
CA LEU A 330 -1.35 -8.45 -24.79
C LEU A 330 0.07 -8.53 -25.35
N GLU A 331 0.26 -8.22 -26.63
CA GLU A 331 1.58 -8.15 -27.27
C GLU A 331 2.46 -7.08 -26.62
N GLU A 332 1.95 -5.87 -26.39
CA GLU A 332 2.70 -4.79 -25.75
C GLU A 332 3.09 -5.12 -24.30
N LEU A 333 2.20 -5.77 -23.55
CA LEU A 333 2.50 -6.22 -22.19
C LEU A 333 3.56 -7.33 -22.18
N SER A 334 3.72 -8.09 -23.27
CA SER A 334 4.68 -9.19 -23.38
C SER A 334 6.14 -8.76 -23.41
N HIS A 335 6.41 -7.49 -23.75
CA HIS A 335 7.75 -6.89 -23.75
C HIS A 335 8.29 -6.65 -22.33
N SER A 336 7.39 -6.65 -21.33
CA SER A 336 7.73 -6.48 -19.92
C SER A 336 7.81 -7.82 -19.18
N ARG A 337 8.09 -7.78 -17.87
CA ARG A 337 8.11 -8.97 -17.02
C ARG A 337 6.72 -9.62 -16.99
N LYS A 338 6.59 -10.81 -17.57
CA LYS A 338 5.32 -11.55 -17.72
C LYS A 338 4.78 -12.03 -16.36
N SER A 339 3.95 -11.21 -15.72
CA SER A 339 3.11 -11.60 -14.57
C SER A 339 1.91 -12.44 -15.04
N GLY A 340 1.24 -13.16 -14.14
CA GLY A 340 0.04 -13.94 -14.52
C GLY A 340 -1.13 -13.04 -14.93
N LEU A 341 -1.84 -13.38 -16.00
CA LEU A 341 -3.04 -12.65 -16.44
C LEU A 341 -4.19 -12.86 -15.45
N THR A 342 -4.80 -11.78 -14.99
CA THR A 342 -5.88 -11.81 -13.98
C THR A 342 -7.19 -11.33 -14.58
N PHE A 343 -8.22 -12.17 -14.48
CA PHE A 343 -9.57 -11.91 -14.99
C PHE A 343 -10.61 -11.97 -13.87
N ALA A 344 -11.37 -10.90 -13.71
CA ALA A 344 -12.47 -10.86 -12.76
C ALA A 344 -13.78 -11.22 -13.46
N VAL A 345 -14.22 -12.48 -13.34
CA VAL A 345 -15.44 -13.00 -13.98
C VAL A 345 -16.65 -12.81 -13.08
N GLU A 346 -16.46 -12.88 -11.77
CA GLU A 346 -17.48 -12.81 -10.70
C GLU A 346 -18.44 -13.99 -10.72
N THR A 347 -19.12 -14.23 -11.83
CA THR A 347 -20.12 -15.29 -11.98
C THR A 347 -20.17 -15.82 -13.41
N PRO A 348 -20.29 -17.14 -13.63
CA PRO A 348 -20.12 -17.75 -14.95
C PRO A 348 -21.36 -17.72 -15.85
N GLU A 349 -22.58 -17.67 -15.28
CA GLU A 349 -23.81 -17.76 -16.06
C GLU A 349 -24.25 -16.42 -16.65
N ASP A 350 -24.70 -16.40 -17.91
CA ASP A 350 -25.08 -15.18 -18.63
C ASP A 350 -26.22 -14.41 -17.96
N SER A 351 -27.21 -15.10 -17.38
CA SER A 351 -28.30 -14.46 -16.65
C SER A 351 -27.78 -13.78 -15.39
N TRP A 352 -26.92 -14.44 -14.61
CA TRP A 352 -26.32 -13.91 -13.39
C TRP A 352 -25.37 -12.75 -13.68
N GLN A 353 -24.58 -12.84 -14.75
CA GLN A 353 -23.74 -11.75 -15.26
C GLN A 353 -24.56 -10.50 -15.59
N ARG A 354 -25.69 -10.67 -16.27
CA ARG A 354 -26.61 -9.55 -16.57
C ARG A 354 -27.29 -9.00 -15.32
N SER A 355 -27.61 -9.85 -14.34
CA SER A 355 -28.13 -9.42 -13.03
C SER A 355 -27.14 -8.52 -12.29
N ILE A 356 -25.84 -8.83 -12.33
CA ILE A 356 -24.80 -7.98 -11.72
C ILE A 356 -24.32 -6.83 -12.63
N ASN A 357 -24.84 -6.77 -13.87
CA ASN A 357 -24.46 -5.83 -14.92
C ASN A 357 -22.98 -5.93 -15.35
N LYS A 358 -22.46 -7.16 -15.46
CA LYS A 358 -21.09 -7.46 -15.88
C LYS A 358 -21.06 -8.69 -16.76
N GLU A 359 -21.34 -8.49 -18.04
CA GLU A 359 -21.22 -9.55 -19.06
C GLU A 359 -19.75 -9.84 -19.37
N ILE A 360 -19.44 -11.11 -19.55
CA ILE A 360 -18.12 -11.65 -19.86
C ILE A 360 -18.27 -12.71 -20.95
N ASP A 361 -17.61 -12.48 -22.08
CA ASP A 361 -17.60 -13.42 -23.19
C ASP A 361 -16.60 -14.58 -22.93
N LYS A 362 -17.13 -15.79 -22.76
CA LYS A 362 -16.35 -17.00 -22.48
C LYS A 362 -15.48 -17.40 -23.66
N GLU A 363 -15.99 -17.33 -24.87
CA GLU A 363 -15.28 -17.67 -26.11
C GLU A 363 -14.10 -16.72 -26.33
N LYS A 364 -14.31 -15.41 -26.16
CA LYS A 364 -13.25 -14.40 -26.20
C LYS A 364 -12.20 -14.64 -25.11
N THR A 365 -12.62 -15.04 -23.90
CA THR A 365 -11.69 -15.41 -22.83
C THR A 365 -10.77 -16.55 -23.27
N ILE A 366 -11.33 -17.60 -23.88
CA ILE A 366 -10.55 -18.75 -24.38
C ILE A 366 -9.55 -18.33 -25.45
N GLU A 367 -9.96 -17.44 -26.37
CA GLU A 367 -9.10 -16.90 -27.43
C GLU A 367 -7.89 -16.16 -26.85
N ILE A 368 -8.13 -15.21 -25.94
CA ILE A 368 -7.07 -14.44 -25.26
C ILE A 368 -6.08 -15.38 -24.56
N LEU A 369 -6.57 -16.40 -23.84
CA LEU A 369 -5.71 -17.34 -23.13
C LEU A 369 -4.87 -18.21 -24.06
N LYS A 370 -5.44 -18.63 -25.21
CA LYS A 370 -4.68 -19.37 -26.23
C LYS A 370 -3.54 -18.52 -26.76
N GLU A 371 -3.79 -17.24 -27.04
CA GLU A 371 -2.76 -16.33 -27.54
C GLU A 371 -1.71 -16.04 -26.46
N ALA A 372 -2.13 -15.77 -25.23
CA ALA A 372 -1.21 -15.60 -24.10
C ALA A 372 -0.29 -16.81 -23.92
N LYS A 373 -0.81 -18.03 -24.07
CA LYS A 373 -0.02 -19.26 -24.02
C LYS A 373 1.04 -19.30 -25.12
N LYS A 374 0.72 -18.91 -26.36
CA LYS A 374 1.70 -18.81 -27.46
C LYS A 374 2.79 -17.79 -27.14
N LEU A 375 2.43 -16.67 -26.53
CA LEU A 375 3.36 -15.63 -26.08
C LEU A 375 4.12 -16.00 -24.78
N GLY A 376 3.95 -17.22 -24.25
CA GLY A 376 4.76 -17.77 -23.18
C GLY A 376 4.19 -17.62 -21.76
N TRP A 377 2.95 -17.15 -21.60
CA TRP A 377 2.28 -17.22 -20.31
C TRP A 377 2.01 -18.66 -19.91
N LYS A 378 2.11 -18.94 -18.60
CA LYS A 378 1.94 -20.29 -18.03
C LYS A 378 0.74 -20.42 -17.11
N VAL A 379 0.27 -19.31 -16.55
CA VAL A 379 -0.76 -19.27 -15.52
C VAL A 379 -1.75 -18.14 -15.82
N ALA A 380 -3.03 -18.43 -15.70
CA ALA A 380 -4.12 -17.44 -15.66
C ALA A 380 -4.78 -17.45 -14.28
N LYS A 381 -5.21 -16.29 -13.80
CA LYS A 381 -5.89 -16.09 -12.52
C LYS A 381 -7.33 -15.65 -12.77
N PHE A 382 -8.27 -16.23 -12.04
CA PHE A 382 -9.69 -15.92 -12.13
C PHE A 382 -10.27 -15.57 -10.77
N TYR A 383 -11.11 -14.54 -10.74
CA TYR A 383 -11.88 -14.15 -9.55
C TYR A 383 -13.37 -14.41 -9.75
N PHE A 384 -13.96 -15.06 -8.75
CA PHE A 384 -15.39 -15.35 -8.64
C PHE A 384 -15.92 -14.92 -7.28
N MET A 385 -17.24 -14.77 -7.21
CA MET A 385 -17.98 -14.57 -5.97
C MET A 385 -19.09 -15.62 -5.85
N ILE A 386 -19.38 -16.02 -4.63
CA ILE A 386 -20.61 -16.73 -4.26
C ILE A 386 -21.49 -15.83 -3.41
N GLY A 387 -22.79 -16.12 -3.34
CA GLY A 387 -23.74 -15.34 -2.57
C GLY A 387 -24.28 -14.13 -3.30
N LEU A 388 -24.15 -14.07 -4.63
CA LEU A 388 -24.62 -12.93 -5.40
C LEU A 388 -26.16 -12.87 -5.42
N PRO A 389 -26.78 -11.68 -5.45
CA PRO A 389 -28.23 -11.56 -5.48
C PRO A 389 -28.81 -12.25 -6.70
N PHE A 390 -29.95 -12.93 -6.52
CA PHE A 390 -30.65 -13.74 -7.52
C PHE A 390 -29.95 -15.03 -7.97
N SER A 391 -28.69 -15.28 -7.59
CA SER A 391 -27.98 -16.55 -7.82
C SER A 391 -27.65 -17.32 -6.54
N TYR A 392 -27.63 -16.69 -5.36
CA TYR A 392 -27.17 -17.32 -4.12
C TYR A 392 -27.91 -18.61 -3.70
N LYS A 393 -29.19 -18.74 -4.09
CA LYS A 393 -30.01 -19.94 -3.84
C LYS A 393 -29.72 -21.08 -4.82
N GLU A 394 -29.07 -20.76 -5.93
CA GLU A 394 -28.65 -21.71 -6.94
C GLU A 394 -27.30 -22.34 -6.56
N LYS A 395 -26.84 -23.24 -7.43
CA LYS A 395 -25.57 -23.96 -7.27
C LYS A 395 -24.40 -23.22 -7.92
N GLU A 396 -24.13 -22.00 -7.46
CA GLU A 396 -23.04 -21.15 -7.97
C GLU A 396 -21.69 -21.88 -8.02
N GLU A 397 -21.41 -22.70 -7.01
CA GLU A 397 -20.21 -23.53 -6.90
C GLU A 397 -20.06 -24.56 -8.05
N GLU A 398 -21.17 -25.18 -8.48
CA GLU A 398 -21.16 -26.12 -9.61
C GLU A 398 -20.88 -25.38 -10.92
N SER A 399 -21.59 -24.27 -11.19
CA SER A 399 -21.37 -23.45 -12.39
C SER A 399 -19.93 -22.88 -12.46
N ILE A 400 -19.36 -22.44 -11.33
CA ILE A 400 -17.96 -21.96 -11.29
C ILE A 400 -17.02 -23.10 -11.67
N ALA A 401 -17.24 -24.30 -11.14
CA ALA A 401 -16.40 -25.45 -11.43
C ALA A 401 -16.43 -25.84 -12.91
N GLU A 402 -17.62 -25.90 -13.49
CA GLU A 402 -17.83 -26.21 -14.90
C GLU A 402 -17.19 -25.17 -15.83
N TYR A 403 -17.32 -23.89 -15.50
CA TYR A 403 -16.68 -22.81 -16.24
C TYR A 403 -15.16 -22.99 -16.25
N ILE A 404 -14.55 -23.19 -15.08
CA ILE A 404 -13.09 -23.35 -14.95
C ILE A 404 -12.60 -24.60 -15.67
N ASP A 405 -13.26 -25.73 -15.54
CA ASP A 405 -12.89 -26.95 -16.27
C ASP A 405 -12.96 -26.74 -17.79
N SER A 406 -13.97 -26.01 -18.28
CA SER A 406 -14.10 -25.66 -19.69
C SER A 406 -12.95 -24.77 -20.17
N ILE A 407 -12.61 -23.72 -19.41
CA ILE A 407 -11.49 -22.82 -19.73
C ILE A 407 -10.16 -23.57 -19.68
N GLN A 408 -9.93 -24.40 -18.65
CA GLN A 408 -8.69 -25.15 -18.47
C GLN A 408 -8.46 -26.12 -19.62
N LYS A 409 -9.48 -26.91 -19.99
CA LYS A 409 -9.41 -27.88 -21.10
C LYS A 409 -9.14 -27.21 -22.44
N LYS A 410 -9.75 -26.05 -22.72
CA LYS A 410 -9.64 -25.36 -24.02
C LYS A 410 -8.39 -24.49 -24.16
N SER A 411 -7.89 -23.90 -23.07
CA SER A 411 -6.66 -23.08 -23.08
C SER A 411 -5.40 -23.89 -22.84
N GLY A 412 -5.49 -24.94 -22.00
CA GLY A 412 -4.36 -25.72 -21.53
C GLY A 412 -3.36 -24.93 -20.70
N LEU A 413 -3.76 -23.80 -20.10
CA LEU A 413 -2.98 -23.08 -19.10
C LEU A 413 -3.27 -23.64 -17.71
N ARG A 414 -2.35 -23.42 -16.77
CA ARG A 414 -2.65 -23.59 -15.34
C ARG A 414 -3.57 -22.46 -14.91
N ILE A 415 -4.55 -22.79 -14.07
CA ILE A 415 -5.54 -21.83 -13.58
C ILE A 415 -5.38 -21.66 -12.08
N ASN A 416 -5.31 -20.43 -11.61
CA ASN A 416 -5.50 -20.09 -10.22
C ASN A 416 -6.88 -19.44 -10.07
N VAL A 417 -7.68 -19.91 -9.14
CA VAL A 417 -9.03 -19.40 -8.88
C VAL A 417 -9.06 -18.81 -7.48
N ASN A 418 -9.51 -17.57 -7.33
CA ASN A 418 -9.88 -16.99 -6.04
C ASN A 418 -11.40 -16.83 -5.99
N VAL A 419 -12.03 -17.29 -4.91
CA VAL A 419 -13.46 -17.16 -4.68
C VAL A 419 -13.71 -16.37 -3.41
N GLY A 420 -14.44 -15.26 -3.52
CA GLY A 420 -14.90 -14.44 -2.40
C GLY A 420 -16.37 -14.72 -2.06
N THR A 421 -16.78 -14.33 -0.85
CA THR A 421 -18.20 -14.24 -0.49
C THR A 421 -18.68 -12.82 -0.79
N PHE A 422 -19.80 -12.68 -1.49
CA PHE A 422 -20.39 -11.38 -1.75
C PHE A 422 -20.83 -10.70 -0.46
N ILE A 423 -20.45 -9.43 -0.32
CA ILE A 423 -20.84 -8.55 0.79
C ILE A 423 -21.65 -7.39 0.19
N PRO A 424 -22.95 -7.26 0.49
CA PRO A 424 -23.72 -6.10 0.14
C PRO A 424 -23.10 -4.83 0.74
N LYS A 425 -22.73 -3.87 -0.11
CA LYS A 425 -22.11 -2.62 0.33
C LYS A 425 -23.11 -1.45 0.36
N PRO A 426 -23.01 -0.53 1.33
CA PRO A 426 -23.72 0.74 1.33
C PRO A 426 -23.66 1.47 -0.01
N HIS A 427 -24.73 2.19 -0.36
CA HIS A 427 -24.81 3.02 -1.58
C HIS A 427 -24.61 2.27 -2.90
N THR A 428 -24.86 0.96 -2.91
CA THR A 428 -24.93 0.14 -4.13
C THR A 428 -26.36 -0.29 -4.41
N PRO A 429 -26.72 -0.66 -5.65
CA PRO A 429 -28.02 -1.26 -5.93
C PRO A 429 -28.30 -2.51 -5.08
N PHE A 430 -27.26 -3.24 -4.66
CA PHE A 430 -27.41 -4.43 -3.84
C PHE A 430 -27.36 -4.18 -2.33
N GLN A 431 -27.37 -2.93 -1.86
CA GLN A 431 -27.31 -2.60 -0.44
C GLN A 431 -28.46 -3.21 0.41
N TRP A 432 -29.56 -3.61 -0.22
CA TRP A 432 -30.70 -4.28 0.43
C TRP A 432 -30.66 -5.81 0.34
N ALA A 433 -29.72 -6.38 -0.39
CA ALA A 433 -29.70 -7.82 -0.65
C ALA A 433 -29.34 -8.64 0.59
N TYR A 434 -29.79 -9.89 0.58
CA TYR A 434 -29.32 -10.94 1.47
C TYR A 434 -27.79 -11.10 1.38
N GLN A 435 -27.16 -11.40 2.50
CA GLN A 435 -25.76 -11.83 2.56
C GLN A 435 -25.73 -13.26 3.10
N LEU A 436 -24.97 -14.15 2.44
CA LEU A 436 -24.77 -15.52 2.96
C LEU A 436 -24.25 -15.50 4.39
N THR A 437 -24.72 -16.42 5.23
CA THR A 437 -24.10 -16.65 6.53
C THR A 437 -22.69 -17.23 6.38
N ALA A 438 -21.89 -17.17 7.44
CA ALA A 438 -20.56 -17.77 7.44
C ALA A 438 -20.61 -19.29 7.14
N GLU A 439 -21.63 -19.97 7.65
CA GLU A 439 -21.86 -21.41 7.46
C GLU A 439 -22.28 -21.74 6.01
N GLU A 440 -23.21 -20.96 5.42
CA GLU A 440 -23.62 -21.15 4.02
C GLU A 440 -22.46 -20.97 3.06
N SER A 441 -21.67 -19.91 3.25
CA SER A 441 -20.46 -19.66 2.46
C SER A 441 -19.44 -20.79 2.65
N PHE A 442 -19.21 -21.23 3.89
CA PHE A 442 -18.29 -22.33 4.19
C PHE A 442 -18.65 -23.61 3.43
N ARG A 443 -19.94 -24.00 3.39
CA ARG A 443 -20.41 -25.18 2.66
C ARG A 443 -20.08 -25.10 1.16
N LYS A 444 -20.38 -23.97 0.52
CA LYS A 444 -20.07 -23.75 -0.91
C LYS A 444 -18.55 -23.77 -1.17
N MET A 445 -17.73 -23.19 -0.28
CA MET A 445 -16.26 -23.20 -0.40
C MET A 445 -15.66 -24.59 -0.21
N VAL A 446 -16.15 -25.37 0.75
CA VAL A 446 -15.72 -26.76 0.99
C VAL A 446 -16.05 -27.63 -0.23
N TRP A 447 -17.20 -27.41 -0.85
CA TRP A 447 -17.58 -28.11 -2.08
C TRP A 447 -16.56 -27.85 -3.19
N LEU A 448 -16.25 -26.58 -3.50
CA LEU A 448 -15.27 -26.20 -4.53
C LEU A 448 -13.88 -26.79 -4.23
N LYS A 449 -13.44 -26.70 -2.97
CA LYS A 449 -12.16 -27.27 -2.53
C LYS A 449 -12.10 -28.78 -2.74
N THR A 450 -13.20 -29.47 -2.46
CA THR A 450 -13.32 -30.92 -2.64
C THR A 450 -13.31 -31.28 -4.12
N TYR A 451 -14.08 -30.56 -4.94
CA TYR A 451 -14.16 -30.76 -6.39
C TYR A 451 -12.77 -30.64 -7.06
N PHE A 452 -12.05 -29.56 -6.78
CA PHE A 452 -10.73 -29.31 -7.39
C PHE A 452 -9.56 -30.03 -6.73
N LYS A 453 -9.76 -30.76 -5.63
CA LYS A 453 -8.69 -31.39 -4.84
C LYS A 453 -7.72 -32.25 -5.68
N GLN A 454 -8.24 -32.95 -6.69
CA GLN A 454 -7.45 -33.85 -7.54
C GLN A 454 -6.94 -33.18 -8.84
N ASN A 455 -7.41 -31.99 -9.18
CA ASN A 455 -7.03 -31.31 -10.41
C ASN A 455 -5.75 -30.49 -10.22
N ARG A 456 -4.59 -31.06 -10.55
CA ARG A 456 -3.27 -30.40 -10.41
C ARG A 456 -3.09 -29.16 -11.30
N ASN A 457 -3.95 -28.95 -12.29
CA ASN A 457 -3.90 -27.78 -13.18
C ASN A 457 -4.72 -26.61 -12.65
N VAL A 458 -5.49 -26.80 -11.58
CA VAL A 458 -6.32 -25.76 -10.95
C VAL A 458 -5.90 -25.58 -9.50
N LYS A 459 -5.45 -24.37 -9.13
CA LYS A 459 -5.19 -23.99 -7.74
C LYS A 459 -6.33 -23.11 -7.24
N LEU A 460 -7.13 -23.62 -6.31
CA LEU A 460 -8.16 -22.85 -5.63
C LEU A 460 -7.58 -22.09 -4.42
N SER A 461 -8.03 -20.88 -4.21
CA SER A 461 -7.87 -20.07 -3.01
C SER A 461 -9.20 -19.38 -2.73
N TYR A 462 -9.49 -19.05 -1.48
CA TYR A 462 -10.74 -18.38 -1.12
C TYR A 462 -10.54 -17.47 0.08
N HIS A 463 -11.39 -16.47 0.21
CA HIS A 463 -11.48 -15.64 1.40
C HIS A 463 -12.18 -16.40 2.53
N THR A 464 -11.68 -16.28 3.76
CA THR A 464 -12.26 -16.96 4.92
C THR A 464 -13.73 -16.54 5.09
N PRO A 465 -14.70 -17.47 5.04
CA PRO A 465 -16.13 -17.15 5.10
C PRO A 465 -16.52 -16.24 6.28
N PHE A 466 -15.97 -16.52 7.46
CA PHE A 466 -16.25 -15.75 8.67
C PHE A 466 -15.73 -14.30 8.59
N VAL A 467 -14.59 -14.08 7.93
CA VAL A 467 -14.03 -12.72 7.75
C VAL A 467 -14.96 -11.88 6.86
N SER A 468 -15.54 -12.48 5.81
CA SER A 468 -16.54 -11.79 4.98
C SER A 468 -17.83 -11.49 5.74
N TYR A 469 -18.24 -12.36 6.66
CA TYR A 469 -19.35 -12.10 7.57
C TYR A 469 -19.07 -10.90 8.49
N LEU A 470 -17.91 -10.88 9.15
CA LEU A 470 -17.47 -9.75 9.99
C LEU A 470 -17.40 -8.43 9.21
N GLU A 471 -16.87 -8.45 7.98
CA GLU A 471 -16.86 -7.27 7.11
C GLU A 471 -18.28 -6.78 6.80
N GLY A 472 -19.25 -7.69 6.64
CA GLY A 472 -20.67 -7.35 6.49
C GLY A 472 -21.27 -6.69 7.74
N VAL A 473 -20.96 -7.22 8.93
CA VAL A 473 -21.38 -6.65 10.23
C VAL A 473 -20.91 -5.20 10.35
N ILE A 474 -19.63 -4.94 10.08
CA ILE A 474 -19.05 -3.59 10.19
C ILE A 474 -19.57 -2.69 9.07
N SER A 475 -19.59 -3.15 7.81
CA SER A 475 -19.96 -2.32 6.66
C SER A 475 -21.44 -1.88 6.70
N ARG A 476 -22.34 -2.75 7.18
CA ARG A 476 -23.79 -2.49 7.20
C ARG A 476 -24.38 -2.19 8.58
N GLY A 477 -23.56 -2.19 9.63
CA GLY A 477 -24.01 -2.01 11.01
C GLY A 477 -24.43 -0.57 11.35
N ASP A 478 -25.15 -0.44 12.46
CA ASP A 478 -25.41 0.83 13.15
C ASP A 478 -24.45 0.99 14.34
N GLU A 479 -24.78 1.83 15.33
CA GLU A 479 -23.97 2.03 16.54
C GLU A 479 -23.67 0.73 17.30
N ARG A 480 -24.54 -0.27 17.24
CA ARG A 480 -24.33 -1.57 17.89
C ARG A 480 -23.12 -2.30 17.32
N ALA A 481 -22.78 -2.09 16.04
CA ALA A 481 -21.55 -2.64 15.48
C ALA A 481 -20.30 -2.00 16.10
N GLY A 482 -20.36 -0.72 16.48
CA GLY A 482 -19.31 -0.04 17.24
C GLY A 482 -19.08 -0.67 18.61
N GLU A 483 -20.15 -1.11 19.28
CA GLU A 483 -20.06 -1.84 20.56
C GLU A 483 -19.38 -3.21 20.41
N LEU A 484 -19.69 -3.94 19.33
CA LEU A 484 -19.02 -5.21 19.01
C LEU A 484 -17.53 -5.00 18.74
N ILE A 485 -17.16 -3.98 17.96
CA ILE A 485 -15.76 -3.61 17.69
C ILE A 485 -15.02 -3.32 19.00
N LEU A 486 -15.61 -2.51 19.88
CA LEU A 486 -15.03 -2.18 21.17
C LEU A 486 -14.89 -3.40 22.08
N SER A 487 -15.90 -4.27 22.12
CA SER A 487 -15.87 -5.51 22.92
C SER A 487 -14.75 -6.44 22.45
N ALA A 488 -14.65 -6.67 21.14
CA ALA A 488 -13.59 -7.47 20.54
C ALA A 488 -12.20 -6.88 20.81
N TYR A 489 -12.05 -5.57 20.62
CA TYR A 489 -10.80 -4.85 20.89
C TYR A 489 -10.35 -5.01 22.35
N ARG A 490 -11.27 -4.86 23.32
CA ARG A 490 -10.99 -5.03 24.76
C ARG A 490 -10.59 -6.45 25.12
N ARG A 491 -11.01 -7.46 24.34
CA ARG A 491 -10.59 -8.87 24.47
C ARG A 491 -9.27 -9.18 23.77
N GLY A 492 -8.66 -8.20 23.10
CA GLY A 492 -7.37 -8.32 22.46
C GLY A 492 -7.41 -8.56 20.95
N ALA A 493 -8.56 -8.43 20.28
CA ALA A 493 -8.61 -8.46 18.82
C ALA A 493 -7.78 -7.30 18.23
N ARG A 494 -6.90 -7.62 17.29
CA ARG A 494 -6.02 -6.70 16.55
C ARG A 494 -5.84 -7.25 15.15
N LEU A 495 -5.64 -6.37 14.18
CA LEU A 495 -5.19 -6.72 12.82
C LEU A 495 -6.10 -7.79 12.18
N ASP A 496 -7.43 -7.63 12.27
CA ASP A 496 -8.40 -8.67 11.87
C ASP A 496 -8.37 -9.04 10.37
N ALA A 497 -7.71 -8.24 9.53
CA ALA A 497 -7.46 -8.57 8.13
C ALA A 497 -6.31 -9.59 7.92
N TRP A 498 -5.46 -9.79 8.93
CA TRP A 498 -4.28 -10.63 8.86
C TRP A 498 -4.58 -12.01 9.43
N THR A 499 -4.32 -13.06 8.64
CA THR A 499 -4.71 -14.44 8.99
C THR A 499 -3.99 -14.94 10.24
N GLU A 500 -2.77 -14.46 10.50
CA GLU A 500 -1.98 -14.79 11.68
C GLU A 500 -2.51 -14.17 12.98
N TYR A 501 -3.30 -13.10 12.91
CA TYR A 501 -3.84 -12.38 14.07
C TYR A 501 -5.34 -12.59 14.25
N PHE A 502 -6.06 -12.91 13.17
CA PHE A 502 -7.49 -13.09 13.18
C PHE A 502 -7.94 -14.20 14.15
N ASN A 503 -8.75 -13.83 15.15
CA ASN A 503 -9.26 -14.75 16.16
C ASN A 503 -10.77 -14.97 16.00
N LYS A 504 -11.13 -16.05 15.31
CA LYS A 504 -12.53 -16.43 15.04
C LYS A 504 -13.33 -16.65 16.34
N ASP A 505 -12.77 -17.41 17.27
CA ASP A 505 -13.48 -17.84 18.48
C ASP A 505 -13.83 -16.64 19.37
N LEU A 506 -12.93 -15.65 19.45
CA LEU A 506 -13.16 -14.38 20.16
C LEU A 506 -14.34 -13.61 19.54
N TRP A 507 -14.39 -13.48 18.22
CA TRP A 507 -15.50 -12.81 17.55
C TRP A 507 -16.83 -13.56 17.71
N GLU A 508 -16.81 -14.91 17.67
CA GLU A 508 -18.01 -15.71 17.93
C GLU A 508 -18.53 -15.54 19.36
N GLU A 509 -17.66 -15.40 20.35
CA GLU A 509 -18.04 -15.08 21.72
C GLU A 509 -18.65 -13.67 21.81
N VAL A 510 -18.02 -12.67 21.19
CA VAL A 510 -18.54 -11.30 21.13
C VAL A 510 -19.94 -11.26 20.51
N PHE A 511 -20.17 -11.99 19.41
CA PHE A 511 -21.48 -12.05 18.78
C PHE A 511 -22.53 -12.79 19.62
N ARG A 512 -22.13 -13.83 20.35
CA ARG A 512 -23.04 -14.61 21.20
C ARG A 512 -23.53 -13.81 22.42
N GLU A 513 -22.71 -12.89 22.92
CA GLU A 513 -23.01 -12.07 24.08
C GLU A 513 -23.71 -10.74 23.72
N ALA A 514 -23.84 -10.43 22.43
CA ALA A 514 -24.63 -9.31 21.98
C ALA A 514 -26.09 -9.48 22.43
N ASP A 515 -26.76 -8.38 22.78
CA ASP A 515 -28.17 -8.35 23.17
C ASP A 515 -29.14 -8.41 21.97
N TRP A 516 -28.60 -8.58 20.76
CA TRP A 516 -29.34 -8.73 19.51
C TRP A 516 -28.74 -9.86 18.65
N ASP A 517 -29.56 -10.41 17.76
CA ASP A 517 -29.13 -11.43 16.82
C ASP A 517 -28.30 -10.81 15.68
N VAL A 518 -26.97 -10.88 15.84
CA VAL A 518 -26.01 -10.30 14.90
C VAL A 518 -26.13 -10.91 13.52
N GLU A 519 -26.32 -12.23 13.43
CA GLU A 519 -26.41 -12.94 12.14
C GLU A 519 -27.72 -12.62 11.44
N ALA A 520 -28.85 -12.68 12.15
CA ALA A 520 -30.15 -12.37 11.56
C ALA A 520 -30.23 -10.93 11.02
N GLU A 521 -29.70 -9.94 11.74
CA GLU A 521 -29.72 -8.54 11.30
C GLU A 521 -28.69 -8.26 10.20
N THR A 522 -27.52 -8.92 10.23
CA THR A 522 -26.47 -8.72 9.22
C THR A 522 -26.80 -9.43 7.92
N CYS A 523 -27.33 -10.66 7.97
CA CYS A 523 -27.55 -11.48 6.79
C CYS A 523 -28.91 -11.23 6.12
N ARG A 524 -29.90 -10.67 6.81
CA ARG A 524 -31.25 -10.46 6.22
C ARG A 524 -31.24 -9.61 4.95
N GLU A 525 -32.22 -9.93 4.11
CA GLU A 525 -32.71 -9.04 3.07
C GLU A 525 -33.47 -7.86 3.72
N ARG A 526 -33.26 -6.65 3.19
CA ARG A 526 -33.84 -5.40 3.72
C ARG A 526 -34.95 -4.90 2.79
N ASP A 527 -35.94 -4.23 3.35
CA ASP A 527 -36.98 -3.61 2.53
C ASP A 527 -36.39 -2.44 1.72
N LEU A 528 -36.80 -2.29 0.46
CA LEU A 528 -36.28 -1.22 -0.40
C LEU A 528 -36.60 0.19 0.12
N ASN A 529 -37.56 0.35 1.02
CA ASN A 529 -37.93 1.61 1.66
C ASN A 529 -37.46 1.72 3.11
N GLU A 530 -36.73 0.73 3.62
CA GLU A 530 -36.09 0.78 4.93
C GLU A 530 -35.15 1.99 5.02
N LYS A 531 -35.18 2.68 6.16
CA LYS A 531 -34.20 3.72 6.47
C LYS A 531 -32.91 3.04 6.90
N LEU A 532 -31.89 3.13 6.05
CA LEU A 532 -30.61 2.46 6.25
C LEU A 532 -29.67 3.28 7.18
N PRO A 533 -28.74 2.62 7.91
CA PRO A 533 -27.79 3.30 8.80
C PRO A 533 -26.99 4.43 8.11
N TRP A 534 -26.60 4.22 6.85
CA TRP A 534 -25.85 5.18 6.04
C TRP A 534 -26.72 6.22 5.31
N SER A 535 -28.00 6.35 5.65
CA SER A 535 -28.93 7.31 5.00
C SER A 535 -28.60 8.79 5.25
N SER A 536 -27.67 9.08 6.17
CA SER A 536 -27.16 10.44 6.46
C SER A 536 -26.01 10.89 5.54
N ILE A 537 -25.72 10.11 4.49
CA ILE A 537 -24.71 10.43 3.48
C ILE A 537 -25.34 10.47 2.09
N ASP A 538 -24.96 11.48 1.30
CA ASP A 538 -25.24 11.57 -0.12
C ASP A 538 -23.94 11.45 -0.93
N ILE A 539 -23.76 10.31 -1.60
CA ILE A 539 -22.61 10.08 -2.50
C ILE A 539 -22.80 10.67 -3.92
N GLY A 540 -23.89 11.40 -4.14
CA GLY A 540 -24.32 11.96 -5.43
C GLY A 540 -25.17 11.01 -6.27
N VAL A 541 -25.28 9.73 -5.88
CA VAL A 541 -26.11 8.74 -6.58
C VAL A 541 -27.50 8.68 -5.96
N ASN A 542 -28.52 8.94 -6.78
CA ASN A 542 -29.90 8.98 -6.33
C ASN A 542 -30.39 7.60 -5.84
N ASN A 543 -30.99 7.55 -4.65
CA ASN A 543 -31.51 6.30 -4.09
C ASN A 543 -32.59 5.64 -4.98
N ASN A 544 -33.41 6.42 -5.69
CA ASN A 544 -34.38 5.88 -6.65
C ASN A 544 -33.71 5.19 -7.84
N PHE A 545 -32.54 5.67 -8.25
CA PHE A 545 -31.73 5.00 -9.27
C PHE A 545 -31.21 3.65 -8.75
N LEU A 546 -30.75 3.58 -7.48
CA LEU A 546 -30.33 2.32 -6.86
C LEU A 546 -31.47 1.30 -6.81
N LYS A 547 -32.68 1.71 -6.40
CA LYS A 547 -33.89 0.86 -6.42
C LYS A 547 -34.25 0.41 -7.83
N TYR A 548 -34.15 1.31 -8.81
CA TYR A 548 -34.38 0.99 -10.21
C TYR A 548 -33.39 -0.07 -10.72
N GLU A 549 -32.11 0.07 -10.41
CA GLU A 549 -31.08 -0.91 -10.77
C GLU A 549 -31.27 -2.25 -10.08
N TYR A 550 -31.69 -2.28 -8.81
CA TYR A 550 -32.06 -3.53 -8.12
C TYR A 550 -33.19 -4.26 -8.84
N ARG A 551 -34.24 -3.55 -9.26
CA ARG A 551 -35.36 -4.14 -10.03
C ARG A 551 -34.92 -4.63 -11.41
N LYS A 552 -34.00 -3.92 -12.08
CA LYS A 552 -33.42 -4.39 -13.35
C LYS A 552 -32.58 -5.65 -13.15
N ALA A 553 -31.84 -5.74 -12.06
CA ALA A 553 -31.06 -6.93 -11.71
C ALA A 553 -31.95 -8.16 -11.57
N ALA A 554 -33.09 -8.05 -10.88
CA ALA A 554 -34.06 -9.14 -10.74
C ALA A 554 -34.57 -9.67 -12.10
N GLY A 555 -34.66 -8.80 -13.11
CA GLY A 555 -35.05 -9.16 -14.48
C GLY A 555 -33.88 -9.47 -15.43
N ALA A 556 -32.65 -9.63 -14.93
CA ALA A 556 -31.43 -9.80 -15.73
C ALA A 556 -31.28 -8.77 -16.87
N ARG A 557 -31.69 -7.52 -16.63
CA ARG A 557 -31.63 -6.43 -17.62
C ARG A 557 -30.36 -5.63 -17.45
N ILE A 558 -29.60 -5.44 -18.53
CA ILE A 558 -28.35 -4.67 -18.53
C ILE A 558 -28.59 -3.15 -18.48
N THR A 559 -27.63 -2.45 -17.90
CA THR A 559 -27.53 -0.98 -17.89
C THR A 559 -26.26 -0.59 -18.62
N SER A 560 -26.40 0.32 -19.59
CA SER A 560 -25.29 0.79 -20.42
C SER A 560 -24.19 1.42 -19.57
N ARG A 561 -22.97 1.46 -20.10
CA ARG A 561 -21.87 2.22 -19.49
C ARG A 561 -22.15 3.73 -19.51
N CYS A 562 -21.49 4.47 -18.62
CA CYS A 562 -21.38 5.92 -18.68
C CYS A 562 -20.67 6.34 -19.99
N LYS A 563 -21.06 7.51 -20.50
CA LYS A 563 -20.50 8.18 -21.68
C LYS A 563 -20.32 9.66 -21.37
N THR A 564 -19.43 10.33 -22.09
CA THR A 564 -19.19 11.79 -21.99
C THR A 564 -20.48 12.61 -22.14
N VAL A 565 -21.36 12.20 -23.07
CA VAL A 565 -22.74 12.70 -23.12
C VAL A 565 -23.61 11.80 -22.22
N CYS A 566 -23.93 12.31 -21.03
CA CYS A 566 -24.67 11.56 -20.04
C CYS A 566 -26.18 11.54 -20.35
N ASN A 567 -26.74 10.34 -20.50
CA ASN A 567 -28.18 10.09 -20.57
C ASN A 567 -28.67 9.20 -19.42
N HIS A 568 -27.86 9.08 -18.36
CA HIS A 568 -28.16 8.30 -17.16
C HIS A 568 -28.90 9.16 -16.14
N ASN A 569 -29.91 8.58 -15.49
CA ASN A 569 -30.67 9.23 -14.42
C ASN A 569 -30.10 8.95 -13.02
N CYS A 570 -28.80 8.67 -12.91
CA CYS A 570 -28.15 8.38 -11.63
C CYS A 570 -28.02 9.61 -10.70
N GLY A 571 -28.13 10.82 -11.23
CA GLY A 571 -28.08 12.08 -10.47
C GLY A 571 -26.70 12.71 -10.30
N VAL A 572 -25.63 12.01 -10.69
CA VAL A 572 -24.24 12.47 -10.46
C VAL A 572 -23.81 13.59 -11.43
N CYS A 573 -24.12 13.44 -12.72
CA CYS A 573 -23.63 14.36 -13.75
C CYS A 573 -24.53 15.60 -13.85
N ASN A 574 -23.92 16.76 -14.08
CA ASN A 574 -24.57 18.06 -14.30
C ASN A 574 -23.71 18.93 -15.23
N ASP A 575 -24.07 20.20 -15.44
CA ASP A 575 -23.37 21.11 -16.36
C ASP A 575 -21.88 21.32 -16.04
N THR A 576 -21.46 21.08 -14.79
CA THR A 576 -20.08 21.25 -14.30
C THR A 576 -19.37 19.93 -14.00
N VAL A 577 -20.12 18.84 -13.82
CA VAL A 577 -19.61 17.51 -13.44
C VAL A 577 -19.98 16.51 -14.53
N LEU A 578 -19.02 16.15 -15.37
CA LEU A 578 -19.23 15.22 -16.49
C LEU A 578 -18.16 14.13 -16.50
N PRO A 579 -18.46 12.96 -17.11
CA PRO A 579 -17.43 11.98 -17.39
C PRO A 579 -16.38 12.53 -18.36
N VAL A 580 -15.11 12.24 -18.08
CA VAL A 580 -13.98 12.74 -18.87
C VAL A 580 -13.27 11.56 -19.53
N ASP A 581 -13.33 11.50 -20.86
CA ASP A 581 -12.48 10.64 -21.68
C ASP A 581 -11.19 11.39 -22.05
N ASN A 582 -10.08 10.67 -22.14
CA ASN A 582 -8.89 11.18 -22.79
C ASN A 582 -9.12 11.21 -24.32
N THR A 583 -9.09 12.40 -24.91
CA THR A 583 -9.33 12.63 -26.35
C THR A 583 -8.07 12.70 -27.19
N LYS A 584 -6.88 12.64 -26.57
CA LYS A 584 -5.60 12.67 -27.29
C LYS A 584 -5.24 11.26 -27.76
N GLU A 585 -5.28 11.05 -29.08
CA GLU A 585 -4.93 9.78 -29.73
C GLU A 585 -3.42 9.50 -29.68
N TYR A 586 -2.61 10.57 -29.81
CA TYR A 586 -1.20 10.77 -29.41
C TYR A 586 -0.71 12.06 -30.11
N ILE A 587 -0.14 13.03 -29.39
CA ILE A 587 0.68 14.10 -30.00
C ILE A 587 2.12 13.65 -29.81
N ASN A 588 2.93 13.70 -30.86
CA ASN A 588 4.36 13.40 -30.81
C ASN A 588 4.97 13.92 -29.51
N ILE A 589 5.35 13.02 -28.60
CA ILE A 589 6.40 13.33 -27.64
C ILE A 589 7.55 13.83 -28.50
N SER A 590 7.90 15.11 -28.36
CA SER A 590 9.07 15.71 -29.00
C SER A 590 10.27 15.01 -28.40
N ILE A 591 10.59 13.86 -28.98
CA ILE A 591 11.80 13.12 -28.75
C ILE A 591 12.90 14.10 -29.14
N ASN A 592 13.76 14.47 -28.18
CA ASN A 592 15.12 14.76 -28.58
C ASN A 592 15.58 13.48 -29.25
N GLU A 593 15.55 13.45 -30.59
CA GLU A 593 16.22 12.43 -31.37
C GLU A 593 17.72 12.61 -31.10
N THR A 594 18.18 12.23 -29.91
CA THR A 594 19.53 11.74 -29.77
C THR A 594 19.58 10.56 -30.72
N GLU A 595 20.29 10.78 -31.81
CA GLU A 595 20.56 9.83 -32.88
C GLU A 595 20.65 8.43 -32.29
N LYS A 596 19.99 7.46 -32.94
CA LYS A 596 20.16 6.04 -32.65
C LYS A 596 21.64 5.73 -32.67
N ASP A 597 22.25 5.78 -31.49
CA ASP A 597 23.65 5.51 -31.40
C ASP A 597 23.80 4.03 -31.75
N SER A 598 24.72 3.79 -32.67
CA SER A 598 25.19 2.47 -33.06
C SER A 598 25.35 1.56 -31.84
N LYS A 599 25.31 0.23 -32.03
CA LYS A 599 25.69 -0.74 -30.99
C LYS A 599 27.15 -0.49 -30.55
N GLN A 600 27.40 0.55 -29.77
CA GLN A 600 28.64 0.78 -29.07
C GLN A 600 28.70 -0.27 -27.96
N GLU A 601 29.86 -0.91 -27.81
CA GLU A 601 30.11 -1.74 -26.65
C GLU A 601 30.04 -0.86 -25.41
N LYS A 602 28.97 -1.01 -24.63
CA LYS A 602 28.83 -0.32 -23.35
C LYS A 602 29.97 -0.76 -22.43
N ASN A 603 30.82 0.17 -22.03
CA ASN A 603 31.92 -0.12 -21.15
C ASN A 603 31.37 -0.31 -19.73
N THR A 604 31.79 -1.36 -19.05
CA THR A 604 31.35 -1.65 -17.69
C THR A 604 32.55 -1.73 -16.76
N ASP A 605 32.55 -0.86 -15.76
CA ASP A 605 33.62 -0.75 -14.79
C ASP A 605 33.13 -1.10 -13.38
N LYS A 606 33.96 -1.78 -12.59
CA LYS A 606 33.64 -2.09 -11.20
C LYS A 606 34.07 -0.93 -10.31
N TYR A 607 33.18 -0.43 -9.47
CA TYR A 607 33.45 0.61 -8.48
C TYR A 607 33.29 0.04 -7.07
N LEU A 608 34.18 0.45 -6.17
CA LEU A 608 34.16 0.14 -4.75
C LEU A 608 33.68 1.36 -3.96
N PHE A 609 32.77 1.14 -3.02
CA PHE A 609 32.16 2.19 -2.21
C PHE A 609 32.40 1.90 -0.74
N LYS A 610 32.74 2.94 0.01
CA LYS A 610 32.77 2.96 1.47
C LYS A 610 31.59 3.79 1.95
N TYR A 611 30.80 3.28 2.88
CA TYR A 611 29.68 4.00 3.47
C TYR A 611 29.57 3.77 4.99
N SER A 612 28.94 4.69 5.69
CA SER A 612 28.50 4.52 7.08
C SER A 612 27.00 4.24 7.14
N LYS A 613 26.59 3.52 8.19
CA LYS A 613 25.20 3.21 8.53
C LYS A 613 25.00 3.47 10.02
N THR A 614 24.37 4.59 10.37
CA THR A 614 24.21 5.08 11.75
C THR A 614 22.79 5.54 12.04
N GLY A 615 22.48 5.81 13.31
CA GLY A 615 21.18 6.36 13.72
C GLY A 615 20.01 5.47 13.28
N LYS A 616 19.00 6.06 12.62
CA LYS A 616 17.77 5.37 12.19
C LYS A 616 18.03 4.22 11.19
N ALA A 617 19.10 4.30 10.40
CA ALA A 617 19.40 3.32 9.35
C ALA A 617 19.82 1.94 9.89
N VAL A 618 20.22 1.83 11.17
CA VAL A 618 20.63 0.54 11.75
C VAL A 618 19.50 -0.47 11.89
N TYR A 619 18.25 0.00 11.83
CA TYR A 619 17.05 -0.83 11.87
C TYR A 619 16.63 -1.35 10.50
N LEU A 620 17.39 -1.02 9.45
CA LEU A 620 17.15 -1.47 8.10
C LEU A 620 17.91 -2.78 7.84
N SER A 621 17.17 -3.80 7.43
CA SER A 621 17.75 -5.08 7.05
C SER A 621 18.67 -4.94 5.84
N HIS A 622 19.59 -5.91 5.65
CA HIS A 622 20.50 -5.91 4.50
C HIS A 622 19.76 -5.79 3.16
N ILE A 623 18.65 -6.51 2.98
CA ILE A 623 17.87 -6.44 1.73
C ILE A 623 17.29 -5.05 1.49
N ASN A 624 16.88 -4.34 2.55
CA ASN A 624 16.41 -2.96 2.45
C ASN A 624 17.54 -2.02 2.04
N VAL A 625 18.74 -2.17 2.62
CA VAL A 625 19.92 -1.39 2.24
C VAL A 625 20.28 -1.60 0.76
N MET A 626 20.23 -2.85 0.27
CA MET A 626 20.44 -3.13 -1.16
C MET A 626 19.43 -2.40 -2.05
N ASN A 627 18.14 -2.45 -1.70
CA ASN A 627 17.07 -1.78 -2.43
C ASN A 627 17.23 -0.25 -2.40
N ILE A 628 17.64 0.32 -1.25
CA ILE A 628 17.93 1.75 -1.10
C ILE A 628 19.04 2.19 -2.03
N PHE A 629 20.16 1.46 -2.09
CA PHE A 629 21.26 1.80 -3.01
C PHE A 629 20.83 1.64 -4.47
N GLN A 630 20.09 0.59 -4.82
CA GLN A 630 19.54 0.42 -6.17
C GLN A 630 18.67 1.62 -6.57
N GLY A 631 17.75 2.04 -5.71
CA GLY A 631 16.93 3.23 -5.94
C GLY A 631 17.75 4.51 -5.99
N ALA A 632 18.80 4.64 -5.17
CA ALA A 632 19.67 5.82 -5.17
C ALA A 632 20.44 5.97 -6.48
N PHE A 633 21.00 4.89 -7.03
CA PHE A 633 21.63 4.90 -8.36
C PHE A 633 20.64 5.33 -9.45
N GLN A 634 19.42 4.79 -9.41
CA GLN A 634 18.35 5.18 -10.34
C GLN A 634 18.04 6.69 -10.24
N ARG A 635 17.89 7.21 -9.02
CA ARG A 635 17.64 8.65 -8.76
C ARG A 635 18.80 9.55 -9.20
N CYS A 636 20.01 9.01 -9.28
CA CYS A 636 21.20 9.74 -9.72
C CYS A 636 21.40 9.71 -11.25
N GLY A 637 20.61 8.91 -11.97
CA GLY A 637 20.83 8.62 -13.39
C GLY A 637 22.14 7.86 -13.63
N ILE A 638 22.53 6.99 -12.70
CA ILE A 638 23.75 6.16 -12.81
C ILE A 638 23.32 4.73 -13.14
N ASP A 639 23.67 4.26 -14.33
CA ASP A 639 23.30 2.93 -14.81
C ASP A 639 24.17 1.83 -14.18
N ILE A 640 23.50 0.78 -13.71
CA ILE A 640 24.14 -0.41 -13.12
C ILE A 640 24.02 -1.59 -14.10
N GLU A 641 25.04 -2.43 -14.16
CA GLU A 641 24.97 -3.72 -14.84
C GLU A 641 24.04 -4.69 -14.11
N TYR A 642 23.30 -5.52 -14.85
CA TYR A 642 22.42 -6.55 -14.27
C TYR A 642 22.87 -7.96 -14.68
N SER A 643 22.49 -8.96 -13.89
CA SER A 643 22.69 -10.37 -14.20
C SER A 643 21.92 -10.81 -15.44
N LYS A 644 22.44 -11.80 -16.17
CA LYS A 644 21.73 -12.44 -17.28
C LYS A 644 20.67 -13.42 -16.73
N GLY A 645 19.45 -13.41 -17.27
CA GLY A 645 18.39 -14.35 -16.87
C GLY A 645 16.97 -13.77 -16.98
N TYR A 646 15.95 -14.56 -16.60
CA TYR A 646 14.53 -14.20 -16.72
C TYR A 646 14.09 -13.09 -15.74
N ASN A 647 14.82 -12.92 -14.63
CA ASN A 647 14.63 -11.84 -13.65
C ASN A 647 16.01 -11.22 -13.35
N PRO A 648 16.52 -10.31 -14.19
CA PRO A 648 17.83 -9.71 -14.02
C PRO A 648 17.90 -8.96 -12.68
N LYS A 649 18.99 -9.17 -11.91
CA LYS A 649 19.28 -8.44 -10.66
C LYS A 649 20.45 -7.48 -10.86
N PRO A 650 20.44 -6.30 -10.23
CA PRO A 650 21.59 -5.40 -10.31
C PRO A 650 22.81 -6.10 -9.72
N LYS A 651 23.98 -5.93 -10.35
CA LYS A 651 25.25 -6.49 -9.87
C LYS A 651 25.83 -5.61 -8.76
N LEU A 652 25.20 -5.69 -7.60
CA LEU A 652 25.68 -5.15 -6.34
C LEU A 652 26.25 -6.28 -5.49
N GLU A 653 27.45 -6.08 -4.94
CA GLU A 653 28.13 -7.05 -4.08
C GLU A 653 28.55 -6.35 -2.79
N PHE A 654 27.92 -6.70 -1.67
CA PHE A 654 28.26 -6.19 -0.34
C PHE A 654 29.24 -7.15 0.34
N ALA A 655 30.24 -6.61 1.05
CA ALA A 655 31.26 -7.42 1.71
C ALA A 655 30.65 -8.25 2.83
N HIS A 656 30.31 -7.61 3.96
CA HIS A 656 29.79 -8.28 5.16
C HIS A 656 28.68 -7.44 5.81
N PRO A 657 27.40 -7.76 5.56
CA PRO A 657 26.30 -7.01 6.16
C PRO A 657 26.25 -7.22 7.68
N LEU A 658 26.28 -6.14 8.44
CA LEU A 658 26.16 -6.19 9.89
C LEU A 658 24.73 -6.53 10.34
N SER A 659 24.62 -7.11 11.54
CA SER A 659 23.32 -7.37 12.17
C SER A 659 22.56 -6.07 12.44
N LEU A 660 21.23 -6.19 12.49
CA LEU A 660 20.34 -5.08 12.86
C LEU A 660 20.75 -4.49 14.21
N GLY A 661 20.69 -3.16 14.31
CA GLY A 661 21.03 -2.45 15.53
C GLY A 661 22.51 -2.15 15.73
N ILE A 662 23.40 -2.62 14.85
CA ILE A 662 24.83 -2.30 14.91
C ILE A 662 25.09 -1.08 14.01
N GLU A 663 25.67 -0.04 14.61
CA GLU A 663 26.18 1.12 13.86
C GLU A 663 27.49 0.79 13.19
N SER A 664 27.74 1.41 12.05
CA SER A 664 29.00 1.27 11.35
C SER A 664 29.44 2.58 10.73
N GLU A 665 30.68 2.94 11.01
CA GLU A 665 31.38 4.02 10.33
C GLU A 665 32.03 3.55 9.02
N TYR A 666 32.04 2.24 8.78
CA TYR A 666 32.80 1.61 7.70
C TYR A 666 32.15 0.30 7.23
N GLU A 667 31.35 0.37 6.17
CA GLU A 667 30.90 -0.77 5.38
C GLU A 667 31.36 -0.61 3.92
N ILE A 668 31.54 -1.73 3.22
CA ILE A 668 31.99 -1.76 1.83
C ILE A 668 30.99 -2.51 0.95
N PHE A 669 30.68 -1.92 -0.20
CA PHE A 669 30.05 -2.63 -1.30
C PHE A 669 30.72 -2.28 -2.63
N SER A 670 30.41 -3.06 -3.67
CA SER A 670 30.83 -2.76 -5.03
C SER A 670 29.65 -2.84 -6.00
N ALA A 671 29.73 -2.05 -7.06
CA ALA A 671 28.74 -1.99 -8.13
C ALA A 671 29.45 -2.00 -9.49
N PHE A 672 28.84 -2.65 -10.48
CA PHE A 672 29.27 -2.54 -11.87
C PHE A 672 28.49 -1.39 -12.53
N LEU A 673 29.17 -0.30 -12.86
CA LEU A 673 28.56 0.87 -13.48
C LEU A 673 28.79 0.86 -14.99
N ILE A 674 27.76 1.23 -15.74
CA ILE A 674 27.77 1.26 -17.20
C ILE A 674 28.07 2.68 -17.67
N ASP A 675 29.04 2.82 -18.58
CA ASP A 675 29.41 4.08 -19.26
C ASP A 675 29.59 5.28 -18.31
N CYS A 676 29.99 5.00 -17.06
CA CYS A 676 30.09 6.01 -16.02
C CYS A 676 31.38 6.82 -16.21
N SER A 677 31.22 8.02 -16.78
CA SER A 677 32.29 9.02 -16.97
C SER A 677 32.41 10.02 -15.82
N ASN A 678 31.52 9.93 -14.83
CA ASN A 678 31.50 10.85 -13.69
C ASN A 678 32.75 10.68 -12.81
N ASP A 679 33.28 11.80 -12.33
CA ASP A 679 34.29 11.80 -11.28
C ASP A 679 33.75 11.12 -10.01
N GLU A 680 34.60 10.36 -9.32
CA GLU A 680 34.24 9.60 -8.12
C GLU A 680 33.61 10.48 -7.04
N LYS A 681 34.05 11.74 -6.87
CA LYS A 681 33.47 12.68 -5.90
C LYS A 681 32.07 13.12 -6.31
N VAL A 682 31.80 13.24 -7.61
CA VAL A 682 30.47 13.57 -8.13
C VAL A 682 29.51 12.41 -7.87
N ILE A 683 29.95 11.17 -8.05
CA ILE A 683 29.16 9.99 -7.71
C ILE A 683 28.79 9.99 -6.23
N VAL A 684 29.77 10.18 -5.34
CA VAL A 684 29.55 10.24 -3.89
C VAL A 684 28.56 11.34 -3.51
N LYS A 685 28.76 12.56 -4.05
CA LYS A 685 27.87 13.70 -3.78
C LYS A 685 26.43 13.40 -4.20
N ARG A 686 26.23 12.93 -5.44
CA ARG A 686 24.89 12.61 -5.96
C ARG A 686 24.21 11.52 -5.14
N LEU A 687 24.93 10.45 -4.77
CA LEU A 687 24.37 9.39 -3.94
C LEU A 687 23.91 9.92 -2.58
N ASN A 688 24.73 10.72 -1.89
CA ASN A 688 24.37 11.26 -0.58
C ASN A 688 23.17 12.21 -0.62
N GLU A 689 22.97 12.94 -1.71
CA GLU A 689 21.76 13.76 -1.91
C GLU A 689 20.49 12.90 -2.10
N LYS A 690 20.63 11.61 -2.42
CA LYS A 690 19.55 10.68 -2.75
C LYS A 690 19.42 9.51 -1.78
N LEU A 691 20.17 9.48 -0.69
CA LEU A 691 20.09 8.45 0.35
C LEU A 691 19.19 8.90 1.52
N PRO A 692 18.57 7.95 2.24
CA PRO A 692 17.83 8.25 3.47
C PRO A 692 18.77 8.66 4.60
N GLU A 693 18.20 9.20 5.67
CA GLU A 693 18.93 9.56 6.88
C GLU A 693 19.67 8.35 7.47
N GLY A 694 20.90 8.58 7.94
CA GLY A 694 21.72 7.55 8.56
C GLY A 694 22.53 6.68 7.60
N ILE A 695 22.43 6.86 6.28
CA ILE A 695 23.34 6.21 5.31
C ILE A 695 24.15 7.27 4.56
N VAL A 696 25.47 7.20 4.67
CA VAL A 696 26.37 8.17 4.02
C VAL A 696 27.48 7.44 3.27
N VAL A 697 27.56 7.63 1.96
CA VAL A 697 28.71 7.20 1.15
C VAL A 697 29.86 8.18 1.41
N GLN A 698 30.99 7.65 1.87
CA GLN A 698 32.16 8.43 2.21
C GLN A 698 33.14 8.49 1.03
N THR A 699 33.36 7.35 0.35
CA THR A 699 34.26 7.28 -0.80
C THR A 699 33.73 6.35 -1.89
N CYS A 700 34.16 6.62 -3.13
CA CYS A 700 33.97 5.78 -4.30
C CYS A 700 35.33 5.65 -5.00
N LYS A 701 35.68 4.45 -5.46
CA LYS A 701 36.92 4.19 -6.21
C LYS A 701 36.66 3.26 -7.39
N LYS A 702 37.06 3.67 -8.59
CA LYS A 702 37.07 2.81 -9.78
C LYS A 702 38.15 1.74 -9.62
N LEU A 703 37.75 0.47 -9.66
CA LEU A 703 38.68 -0.64 -9.60
C LEU A 703 39.29 -0.89 -10.98
N ARG A 704 40.58 -1.25 -10.99
CA ARG A 704 41.25 -1.64 -12.23
C ARG A 704 40.66 -2.95 -12.78
N PRO A 705 40.56 -3.11 -14.10
CA PRO A 705 40.16 -4.38 -14.70
C PRO A 705 41.06 -5.52 -14.22
N TYR A 706 40.49 -6.70 -13.99
CA TYR A 706 41.28 -7.89 -13.68
C TYR A 706 42.24 -8.20 -14.84
N ILE A 707 43.51 -8.45 -14.51
CA ILE A 707 44.49 -8.94 -15.48
C ILE A 707 44.05 -10.35 -15.92
N GLN A 708 44.00 -10.59 -17.23
CA GLN A 708 43.61 -11.89 -17.80
C GLN A 708 44.47 -13.01 -17.19
N GLY A 709 43.83 -14.07 -16.67
CA GLY A 709 44.50 -15.19 -16.01
C GLY A 709 44.62 -15.09 -14.47
N THR A 710 44.20 -13.99 -13.85
CA THR A 710 44.14 -13.87 -12.38
C THR A 710 42.83 -14.41 -11.80
N LYS A 711 42.91 -15.00 -10.59
CA LYS A 711 41.75 -15.52 -9.87
C LYS A 711 40.83 -14.35 -9.49
N LYS A 712 39.55 -14.43 -9.86
CA LYS A 712 38.54 -13.48 -9.40
C LYS A 712 38.19 -13.79 -7.96
N HIS A 713 38.35 -12.80 -7.10
CA HIS A 713 37.98 -12.86 -5.69
C HIS A 713 36.64 -12.14 -5.49
N SER A 714 35.75 -12.75 -4.71
CA SER A 714 34.57 -12.01 -4.22
C SER A 714 35.02 -10.94 -3.24
N LEU A 715 34.26 -9.86 -3.12
CA LEU A 715 34.53 -8.81 -2.16
C LEU A 715 34.59 -9.36 -0.73
N MET A 716 33.68 -10.29 -0.40
CA MET A 716 33.69 -10.99 0.89
C MET A 716 34.98 -11.80 1.11
N SER A 717 35.53 -12.46 0.08
CA SER A 717 36.79 -13.21 0.23
C SER A 717 38.03 -12.34 0.45
N LEU A 718 37.92 -11.03 0.19
CA LEU A 718 38.96 -10.04 0.46
C LEU A 718 38.73 -9.29 1.78
N TYR A 719 37.62 -9.56 2.46
CA TYR A 719 37.29 -8.95 3.74
C TYR A 719 38.16 -9.56 4.84
N GLY A 720 38.99 -8.73 5.48
CA GLY A 720 39.97 -9.19 6.48
C GLY A 720 39.44 -9.31 7.91
N GLY A 721 38.28 -8.71 8.21
CA GLY A 721 37.70 -8.67 9.54
C GLY A 721 36.99 -7.35 9.83
N SER A 722 36.36 -7.27 11.01
CA SER A 722 35.67 -6.07 11.50
C SER A 722 36.30 -5.59 12.79
N GLN A 723 36.33 -4.28 12.97
CA GLN A 723 36.70 -3.62 14.23
C GLN A 723 35.42 -3.12 14.90
N TYR A 724 35.25 -3.44 16.19
CA TYR A 724 34.09 -3.04 16.99
C TYR A 724 34.55 -2.09 18.08
N ALA A 725 33.83 -0.97 18.21
CA ALA A 725 33.88 -0.14 19.40
C ALA A 725 32.70 -0.54 20.30
N LEU A 726 32.97 -0.82 21.58
CA LEU A 726 31.93 -1.13 22.55
C LEU A 726 31.83 -0.01 23.60
N THR A 727 30.62 0.49 23.79
CA THR A 727 30.28 1.35 24.93
C THR A 727 29.63 0.49 26.00
N VAL A 728 30.18 0.51 27.21
CA VAL A 728 29.70 -0.30 28.34
C VAL A 728 28.98 0.60 29.33
N SER A 729 27.73 0.27 29.65
CA SER A 729 26.94 0.99 30.65
C SER A 729 27.23 0.47 32.06
N GLY A 730 27.82 1.30 32.91
CA GLY A 730 28.14 0.98 34.32
C GLY A 730 29.64 0.83 34.60
N THR A 731 30.00 0.61 35.86
CA THR A 731 31.39 0.34 36.27
C THR A 731 31.69 -1.15 36.14
N MET A 732 32.47 -1.53 35.13
CA MET A 732 33.06 -2.85 34.96
C MET A 732 34.57 -2.76 34.99
N THR A 733 35.24 -3.76 35.55
CA THR A 733 36.68 -3.91 35.40
C THR A 733 36.99 -4.36 33.98
N ALA A 734 38.15 -3.97 33.45
CA ALA A 734 38.60 -4.43 32.14
C ALA A 734 38.57 -5.97 32.06
N ASP A 735 39.06 -6.67 33.08
CA ASP A 735 39.10 -8.14 33.12
C ASP A 735 37.72 -8.79 33.01
N ASN A 736 36.70 -8.25 33.68
CA ASN A 736 35.34 -8.79 33.58
C ASN A 736 34.77 -8.55 32.17
N LEU A 737 35.05 -7.39 31.58
CA LEU A 737 34.64 -7.09 30.21
C LEU A 737 35.32 -8.03 29.21
N TYR A 738 36.62 -8.25 29.36
CA TYR A 738 37.37 -9.23 28.57
C TYR A 738 36.73 -10.60 28.65
N GLN A 739 36.45 -11.07 29.88
CA GLN A 739 35.86 -12.39 30.10
C GLN A 739 34.46 -12.50 29.47
N ASP A 740 33.63 -11.46 29.57
CA ASP A 740 32.29 -11.44 28.97
C ASP A 740 32.34 -11.44 27.45
N ILE A 741 33.25 -10.66 26.84
CA ILE A 741 33.47 -10.65 25.39
C ILE A 741 33.96 -12.03 24.93
N GLU A 742 34.96 -12.58 25.61
CA GLU A 742 35.55 -13.87 25.27
C GLU A 742 34.50 -14.99 25.40
N ASN A 743 33.73 -15.00 26.50
CA ASN A 743 32.61 -15.92 26.72
C ASN A 743 31.53 -15.77 25.65
N PHE A 744 31.16 -14.55 25.25
CA PHE A 744 30.19 -14.32 24.19
C PHE A 744 30.64 -14.94 22.85
N PHE A 745 31.93 -14.85 22.51
CA PHE A 745 32.48 -15.46 21.30
C PHE A 745 32.69 -16.97 21.43
N LEU A 746 32.98 -17.48 22.63
CA LEU A 746 33.16 -18.92 22.90
C LEU A 746 31.84 -19.69 23.00
N GLU A 747 30.82 -19.16 23.69
CA GLU A 747 29.50 -19.81 23.87
C GLU A 747 28.74 -19.98 22.55
N LYS A 748 29.00 -19.12 21.55
CA LYS A 748 28.31 -19.17 20.25
C LYS A 748 28.91 -20.11 19.22
N GLY A 749 29.98 -20.84 19.52
CA GLY A 749 30.47 -21.96 18.71
C GLY A 749 30.34 -21.76 17.19
N LYS A 750 30.99 -20.74 16.62
CA LYS A 750 31.08 -20.61 15.17
C LYS A 750 32.46 -21.09 14.71
N GLU A 751 32.47 -22.21 14.00
CA GLU A 751 33.58 -22.62 13.13
C GLU A 751 34.02 -21.41 12.28
N GLY A 752 35.25 -20.90 12.48
CA GLY A 752 35.85 -19.88 11.61
C GLY A 752 36.50 -18.65 12.28
N ILE A 753 36.29 -18.43 13.58
CA ILE A 753 36.96 -17.32 14.31
C ILE A 753 38.36 -17.82 14.75
N ALA A 754 39.43 -17.26 14.17
CA ALA A 754 40.79 -17.77 14.37
C ALA A 754 41.55 -17.12 15.55
N GLU A 755 41.20 -15.89 15.91
CA GLU A 755 41.84 -15.14 16.99
C GLU A 755 40.92 -13.96 17.35
N VAL A 756 40.78 -13.59 18.63
CA VAL A 756 40.12 -12.33 19.04
C VAL A 756 41.22 -11.45 19.63
N LYS A 757 41.50 -10.29 19.04
CA LYS A 757 42.50 -9.35 19.55
C LYS A 757 41.79 -8.13 20.10
N ILE A 758 41.87 -7.95 21.41
CA ILE A 758 41.27 -6.81 22.09
C ILE A 758 42.40 -5.85 22.44
N ASN A 759 42.29 -4.59 22.00
CA ASN A 759 43.27 -3.54 22.27
C ASN A 759 42.56 -2.43 23.06
N ILE A 760 42.95 -2.23 24.31
CA ILE A 760 42.42 -1.12 25.13
C ILE A 760 43.30 0.11 24.91
N ASP A 761 42.70 1.18 24.39
CA ASP A 761 43.34 2.50 24.40
C ASP A 761 42.92 3.24 25.68
N GLU A 762 43.77 3.21 26.70
CA GLU A 762 43.49 3.86 28.00
C GLU A 762 43.51 5.40 27.94
N LYS A 763 43.75 6.02 26.77
CA LYS A 763 43.95 7.48 26.66
C LYS A 763 42.67 8.33 26.62
N SER A 764 41.48 7.75 26.43
CA SER A 764 40.22 8.52 26.33
C SER A 764 39.20 8.27 27.45
N GLY A 765 39.42 7.28 28.31
CA GLY A 765 38.57 7.04 29.48
C GLY A 765 37.16 6.50 29.22
N GLU A 766 36.72 6.29 27.97
CA GLU A 766 35.33 5.89 27.68
C GLU A 766 35.10 4.87 26.53
N GLU A 767 36.13 4.41 25.78
CA GLU A 767 35.93 3.49 24.63
C GLU A 767 36.92 2.32 24.58
N LEU A 768 36.42 1.09 24.38
CA LEU A 768 37.22 -0.11 24.06
C LEU A 768 37.11 -0.48 22.57
N ILE A 769 38.25 -0.84 21.96
CA ILE A 769 38.35 -1.26 20.56
C ILE A 769 38.71 -2.77 20.48
N ILE A 770 37.92 -3.52 19.71
CA ILE A 770 38.09 -4.98 19.55
C ILE A 770 38.25 -5.33 18.08
N ASP A 771 39.34 -6.01 17.73
CA ASP A 771 39.62 -6.50 16.40
C ASP A 771 39.23 -7.99 16.28
N LEU A 772 38.27 -8.30 15.40
CA LEU A 772 37.89 -9.68 15.07
C LEU A 772 38.40 -10.06 13.67
N PRO A 773 39.52 -10.78 13.55
CA PRO A 773 39.94 -11.38 12.29
C PRO A 773 39.09 -12.62 11.94
N GLU A 774 38.61 -12.67 10.69
CA GLU A 774 38.30 -13.95 10.02
C GLU A 774 39.48 -14.35 9.13
N THR A 775 39.62 -15.64 8.85
CA THR A 775 40.72 -16.19 8.04
C THR A 775 40.61 -15.73 6.57
N GLY A 776 41.13 -14.52 6.29
CA GLY A 776 41.13 -13.89 4.97
C GLY A 776 42.40 -13.09 4.72
N THR A 777 42.88 -13.09 3.48
CA THR A 777 44.15 -12.47 3.07
C THR A 777 44.11 -10.95 3.24
N LYS A 778 45.08 -10.37 3.96
CA LYS A 778 45.24 -8.92 4.17
C LYS A 778 45.29 -8.17 2.84
N LEU A 779 44.43 -7.15 2.69
CA LEU A 779 44.57 -6.10 1.68
C LEU A 779 45.73 -5.17 2.07
N SER A 780 46.94 -5.49 1.61
CA SER A 780 48.00 -4.51 1.44
C SER A 780 48.20 -4.29 -0.06
N ASN A 781 47.73 -3.14 -0.55
CA ASN A 781 47.85 -2.61 -1.92
C ASN A 781 46.88 -3.17 -2.97
N ILE A 782 45.70 -2.54 -3.12
CA ILE A 782 44.93 -2.47 -4.39
C ILE A 782 44.49 -1.02 -4.61
#